data_AF-A0A7C5BJG8-F1
#
_entry.id   AF-A0A7C5BJG8-F1
#
_cell.length_a   1.000
_cell.length_b   1.000
_cell.length_c   1.000
_cell.angle_alpha   90.00
_cell.angle_beta   90.00
_cell.angle_gamma   90.00
#
_symmetry.space_group_name_H-M   'P 1'
#
loop_
_entity.id
_entity.type
_entity.pdbx_description
1 polymer ?
#
loop_
_entity_poly.entity_id
_entity_poly.type
_entity_poly.pdbx_seq_one_letter_code
_entity_poly.pdbx_strand_id
1 'polypeptide(L)'
;RRISKKEDVESWLIADYRLDPQGARSIVSYIRSQGAFGMPTNDWLLVEGYIDNAKLYNTIYHVPLGRRVNDALSRGIAQAISNNYSVNTRITVTDDGFMLTTNQKISIAEQIKTIKKSDFSDLVRRSIINTEVFKQRFRHCATRSLMVLRKYKGFDISVVRQQLRSDKVLRTLGSMESFPVIKETFHEIMNDMMDVPRALQYVDEVIKRERYDILNYSTESSPFSYGLILAGISDIVLMEDRSKLLKELQGKILDKIYSGGEISFMFRDPHMVENYFLNKIPKINSPEDLIAFYNHFLTVDPMRNRFNSPFPYTNLDIRSSIEESIDNDSIVSVYMRGTQWTSMQYYNMIRSIFEISITPDEKEKIVLEACSFKTMREIRTVTRLEEGDVRSALNRLESAYLIRRKIRDNQVYFIRNQIVATGEDRELSIRRSIVLLLGSIGPLTFDEIMLRFPAPQDILQSSLDRMVKEEVLTLDFVTPVFSKQYILRSDLDALRSGSEGDVHSSRLLWLEGTVSDLEEYFDKYGYALDTWSMNARIDSFSSDKLGEMISQRAVFSGRIIRHKKTYAVPWLVEALHALRYEEPDNSMMGFLAVIRNGANTEELIQESLGLDRSVVLQMLRNAEFFCLIGRDGEGRIIPMMADRDPIEKKTAIEILNEKFGPVSLTELSYAFWFYTTGLEGEIQAERSYRNGEVLYGKAKAGQPSEE
;
A
#
# COMPACT_ATOMS: atom_id res chain seq x y z
N ARG A 1 12.13 8.59 -38.14
CA ARG A 1 12.43 8.75 -39.59
C ARG A 1 12.84 7.45 -40.29
N ARG A 2 13.85 6.70 -39.85
CA ARG A 2 14.19 5.39 -40.45
C ARG A 2 13.12 4.31 -40.17
N ILE A 3 12.61 4.26 -38.93
CA ILE A 3 11.51 3.36 -38.52
C ILE A 3 10.26 3.56 -39.40
N SER A 4 9.87 4.83 -39.65
CA SER A 4 8.72 5.16 -40.49
C SER A 4 8.91 4.78 -41.97
N LYS A 5 10.15 4.65 -42.44
CA LYS A 5 10.49 4.18 -43.79
C LYS A 5 10.57 2.65 -43.89
N LYS A 6 10.30 1.92 -42.80
CA LYS A 6 10.42 0.45 -42.69
C LYS A 6 11.82 -0.07 -43.07
N GLU A 7 12.85 0.74 -42.83
CA GLU A 7 14.24 0.30 -42.97
C GLU A 7 14.60 -0.71 -41.87
N ASP A 8 15.62 -1.52 -42.10
CA ASP A 8 16.20 -2.39 -41.07
C ASP A 8 17.05 -1.57 -40.08
N VAL A 9 16.37 -0.99 -39.09
CA VAL A 9 16.97 -0.11 -38.09
C VAL A 9 17.83 -0.90 -37.09
N GLU A 10 17.50 -2.16 -36.83
CA GLU A 10 18.26 -2.99 -35.88
C GLU A 10 19.66 -3.28 -36.43
N SER A 11 19.74 -3.75 -37.68
CA SER A 11 21.03 -3.99 -38.34
C SER A 11 21.84 -2.69 -38.48
N TRP A 12 21.18 -1.57 -38.74
CA TRP A 12 21.83 -0.25 -38.81
C TRP A 12 22.44 0.16 -37.46
N LEU A 13 21.72 -0.02 -36.34
CA LEU A 13 22.22 0.28 -35.00
C LEU A 13 23.42 -0.61 -34.62
N ILE A 14 23.39 -1.88 -34.99
CA ILE A 14 24.51 -2.82 -34.75
C ILE A 14 25.71 -2.43 -35.62
N ALA A 15 25.49 -2.12 -36.90
CA ALA A 15 26.54 -1.85 -37.88
C ALA A 15 27.18 -0.46 -37.77
N ASP A 16 26.47 0.56 -37.27
CA ASP A 16 27.01 1.93 -37.19
C ASP A 16 27.34 2.34 -35.75
N TYR A 17 26.59 1.84 -34.76
CA TYR A 17 26.75 2.22 -33.34
C TYR A 17 27.28 1.09 -32.45
N ARG A 18 27.57 -0.09 -33.03
CA ARG A 18 28.13 -1.25 -32.31
C ARG A 18 27.29 -1.69 -31.11
N LEU A 19 25.98 -1.47 -31.19
CA LEU A 19 25.03 -1.93 -30.17
C LEU A 19 24.91 -3.45 -30.22
N ASP A 20 24.66 -4.06 -29.07
CA ASP A 20 24.31 -5.47 -29.02
C ASP A 20 22.88 -5.68 -29.59
N PRO A 21 22.54 -6.89 -30.05
CA PRO A 21 21.24 -7.15 -30.66
C PRO A 21 20.04 -6.87 -29.75
N GLN A 22 20.19 -7.07 -28.43
CA GLN A 22 19.09 -6.84 -27.48
C GLN A 22 18.91 -5.35 -27.21
N GLY A 23 20.00 -4.61 -27.01
CA GLY A 23 19.99 -3.15 -26.90
C GLY A 23 19.38 -2.47 -28.12
N ALA A 24 19.74 -2.91 -29.33
CA ALA A 24 19.18 -2.39 -30.57
C ALA A 24 17.65 -2.60 -30.65
N ARG A 25 17.17 -3.80 -30.32
CA ARG A 25 15.72 -4.10 -30.25
C ARG A 25 15.00 -3.25 -29.22
N SER A 26 15.57 -3.11 -28.02
CA SER A 26 14.97 -2.33 -26.93
C SER A 26 14.80 -0.86 -27.30
N ILE A 27 15.82 -0.25 -27.91
CA ILE A 27 15.75 1.14 -28.39
C ILE A 27 14.68 1.29 -29.47
N VAL A 28 14.67 0.40 -30.47
CA VAL A 28 13.67 0.44 -31.55
C VAL A 28 12.27 0.28 -30.99
N SER A 29 12.07 -0.65 -30.05
CA SER A 29 10.80 -0.88 -29.37
C SER A 29 10.35 0.36 -28.59
N TYR A 30 11.25 0.96 -27.81
CA TYR A 30 10.98 2.16 -27.03
C TYR A 30 10.57 3.34 -27.92
N ILE A 31 11.32 3.60 -29.00
CA ILE A 31 10.98 4.68 -29.94
C ILE A 31 9.66 4.38 -30.68
N ARG A 32 9.39 3.12 -31.04
CA ARG A 32 8.10 2.73 -31.65
C ARG A 32 6.94 2.97 -30.71
N SER A 33 7.09 2.64 -29.42
CA SER A 33 6.04 2.84 -28.41
C SER A 33 5.68 4.33 -28.25
N GLN A 34 6.67 5.22 -28.33
CA GLN A 34 6.46 6.66 -28.31
C GLN A 34 5.82 7.18 -29.61
N GLY A 35 6.10 6.54 -30.74
CA GLY A 35 5.72 7.03 -32.08
C GLY A 35 4.22 7.29 -32.24
N ALA A 36 3.34 6.59 -31.52
CA ALA A 36 1.90 6.81 -31.54
C ALA A 36 1.46 8.13 -30.89
N PHE A 37 2.27 8.69 -30.00
CA PHE A 37 2.01 9.91 -29.24
C PHE A 37 2.70 11.15 -29.85
N GLY A 38 3.52 10.96 -30.88
CA GLY A 38 4.37 12.01 -31.44
C GLY A 38 5.81 11.92 -30.93
N MET A 39 6.73 12.52 -31.68
CA MET A 39 8.18 12.38 -31.45
C MET A 39 8.81 13.76 -31.24
N PRO A 40 9.30 14.08 -30.04
CA PRO A 40 10.03 15.32 -29.80
C PRO A 40 11.41 15.25 -30.47
N THR A 41 11.84 16.37 -31.04
CA THR A 41 13.18 16.53 -31.65
C THR A 41 13.77 17.88 -31.23
N ASN A 42 15.00 18.14 -31.68
CA ASN A 42 15.66 19.43 -31.44
C ASN A 42 14.93 20.62 -32.09
N ASP A 43 14.06 20.37 -33.08
CA ASP A 43 13.32 21.36 -33.86
C ASP A 43 11.79 21.19 -33.80
N TRP A 44 11.30 20.26 -32.97
CA TRP A 44 9.88 19.95 -32.80
C TRP A 44 9.56 19.69 -31.33
N LEU A 45 8.64 20.47 -30.77
CA LEU A 45 8.22 20.36 -29.37
C LEU A 45 7.02 19.41 -29.25
N LEU A 46 7.04 18.49 -28.30
CA LEU A 46 5.86 17.73 -27.89
C LEU A 46 5.43 18.22 -26.50
N VAL A 47 4.16 18.61 -26.36
CA VAL A 47 3.58 18.99 -25.07
C VAL A 47 2.42 18.08 -24.72
N GLU A 48 2.48 17.49 -23.54
CA GLU A 48 1.51 16.49 -23.07
C GLU A 48 0.88 16.92 -21.74
N GLY A 49 -0.43 16.73 -21.62
CA GLY A 49 -1.14 16.90 -20.36
C GLY A 49 -1.33 15.57 -19.64
N TYR A 50 -0.89 15.50 -18.39
CA TYR A 50 -1.06 14.35 -17.51
C TYR A 50 -1.84 14.74 -16.24
N ILE A 51 -2.89 13.98 -15.91
CA ILE A 51 -3.66 14.15 -14.67
C ILE A 51 -3.21 13.06 -13.70
N ASP A 52 -2.63 13.47 -12.58
CA ASP A 52 -2.20 12.56 -11.51
C ASP A 52 -3.40 12.10 -10.65
N ASN A 53 -3.24 11.02 -9.89
CA ASN A 53 -4.24 10.45 -8.98
C ASN A 53 -4.73 11.46 -7.93
N ALA A 54 -3.88 12.41 -7.54
CA ALA A 54 -4.24 13.54 -6.67
C ALA A 54 -5.05 14.65 -7.39
N LYS A 55 -5.51 14.41 -8.62
CA LYS A 55 -6.21 15.38 -9.49
C LYS A 55 -5.42 16.66 -9.77
N LEU A 56 -4.08 16.57 -9.72
CA LEU A 56 -3.20 17.66 -10.14
C LEU A 56 -2.99 17.62 -11.65
N TYR A 57 -2.89 18.79 -12.26
CA TYR A 57 -2.69 18.95 -13.70
C TYR A 57 -1.20 19.15 -13.99
N ASN A 58 -0.60 18.18 -14.66
CA ASN A 58 0.80 18.21 -15.06
C ASN A 58 0.90 18.50 -16.55
N THR A 59 1.59 19.58 -16.93
CA THR A 59 1.93 19.87 -18.33
C THR A 59 3.40 19.51 -18.55
N ILE A 60 3.64 18.51 -19.40
CA ILE A 60 4.96 17.96 -19.71
C ILE A 60 5.42 18.52 -21.04
N TYR A 61 6.61 19.13 -21.06
CA TYR A 61 7.28 19.64 -22.24
C TYR A 61 8.47 18.75 -22.56
N HIS A 62 8.42 18.01 -23.66
CA HIS A 62 9.53 17.19 -24.11
C HIS A 62 10.49 18.00 -24.98
N VAL A 63 11.69 18.24 -24.46
CA VAL A 63 12.72 19.05 -25.10
C VAL A 63 14.08 18.36 -24.92
N PRO A 64 14.56 17.61 -25.94
CA PRO A 64 15.79 16.83 -25.86
C PRO A 64 17.03 17.70 -26.10
N LEU A 65 17.16 18.82 -25.37
CA LEU A 65 18.28 19.77 -25.48
C LEU A 65 19.17 19.79 -24.23
N GLY A 66 18.85 18.98 -23.21
CA GLY A 66 19.59 18.86 -21.97
C GLY A 66 19.09 19.78 -20.86
N ARG A 67 19.44 19.43 -19.62
CA ARG A 67 18.89 20.06 -18.40
C ARG A 67 19.09 21.57 -18.32
N ARG A 68 20.21 22.10 -18.82
CA ARG A 68 20.53 23.55 -18.73
C ARG A 68 19.54 24.41 -19.53
N VAL A 69 19.12 23.93 -20.69
CA VAL A 69 18.10 24.58 -21.53
C VAL A 69 16.73 24.40 -20.90
N ASN A 70 16.42 23.20 -20.42
CA ASN A 70 15.13 22.87 -19.81
C ASN A 70 14.88 23.63 -18.50
N ASP A 71 15.91 23.89 -17.69
CA ASP A 71 15.80 24.70 -16.47
C ASP A 71 15.48 26.17 -16.81
N ALA A 72 16.06 26.72 -17.88
CA ALA A 72 15.70 28.06 -18.36
C ALA A 72 14.25 28.12 -18.90
N LEU A 73 13.88 27.18 -19.78
CA LEU A 73 12.53 27.10 -20.36
C LEU A 73 11.47 26.94 -19.27
N SER A 74 11.64 25.96 -18.39
CA SER A 74 10.68 25.67 -17.32
C SER A 74 10.41 26.89 -16.44
N ARG A 75 11.44 27.62 -16.04
CA ARG A 75 11.33 28.81 -15.20
C ARG A 75 10.67 29.99 -15.91
N GLY A 76 11.07 30.26 -17.14
CA GLY A 76 10.46 31.34 -17.93
C GLY A 76 8.98 31.09 -18.17
N ILE A 77 8.61 29.86 -18.53
CA ILE A 77 7.23 29.46 -18.82
C ILE A 77 6.40 29.40 -17.53
N ALA A 78 6.94 28.82 -16.46
CA ALA A 78 6.29 28.79 -15.15
C ALA A 78 5.97 30.19 -14.63
N GLN A 79 6.90 31.15 -14.81
CA GLN A 79 6.67 32.54 -14.43
C GLN A 79 5.61 33.21 -15.31
N ALA A 80 5.59 32.93 -16.62
CA ALA A 80 4.57 33.45 -17.53
C ALA A 80 3.16 32.94 -17.15
N ILE A 81 3.04 31.65 -16.86
CA ILE A 81 1.80 31.02 -16.42
C ILE A 81 1.36 31.59 -15.07
N SER A 82 2.28 31.71 -14.12
CA SER A 82 1.97 32.25 -12.79
C SER A 82 1.46 33.70 -12.87
N ASN A 83 2.08 34.54 -13.70
CA ASN A 83 1.65 35.93 -13.90
C ASN A 83 0.27 36.04 -14.54
N ASN A 84 -0.03 35.20 -15.55
CA ASN A 84 -1.27 35.30 -16.33
C ASN A 84 -2.46 34.64 -15.64
N TYR A 85 -2.22 33.57 -14.87
CA TYR A 85 -3.27 32.73 -14.28
C TYR A 85 -3.28 32.73 -12.75
N SER A 86 -2.40 33.50 -12.11
CA SER A 86 -2.30 33.62 -10.64
C SER A 86 -2.21 32.29 -9.89
N VAL A 87 -1.45 31.33 -10.45
CA VAL A 87 -1.21 30.02 -9.84
C VAL A 87 0.23 29.76 -9.47
N ASN A 88 0.39 28.93 -8.45
CA ASN A 88 1.67 28.35 -8.09
C ASN A 88 1.96 27.16 -9.00
N THR A 89 3.11 27.21 -9.66
CA THR A 89 3.59 26.16 -10.57
C THR A 89 4.73 25.41 -9.89
N ARG A 90 4.58 24.10 -9.71
CA ARG A 90 5.69 23.24 -9.29
C ARG A 90 6.49 22.83 -10.52
N ILE A 91 7.81 22.96 -10.46
CA ILE A 91 8.70 22.67 -11.58
C ILE A 91 9.47 21.37 -11.32
N THR A 92 9.46 20.46 -12.29
CA THR A 92 10.34 19.29 -12.34
C THR A 92 11.15 19.34 -13.64
N VAL A 93 12.46 19.08 -13.59
CA VAL A 93 13.34 19.21 -14.77
C VAL A 93 14.26 18.00 -14.88
N THR A 94 14.34 17.43 -16.08
CA THR A 94 15.29 16.38 -16.49
C THR A 94 16.05 16.81 -17.76
N ASP A 95 16.94 15.96 -18.25
CA ASP A 95 17.68 16.20 -19.49
C ASP A 95 16.79 16.17 -20.74
N ASP A 96 15.69 15.42 -20.70
CA ASP A 96 14.79 15.18 -21.84
C ASP A 96 13.55 16.11 -21.85
N GLY A 97 13.32 16.86 -20.78
CA GLY A 97 12.19 17.78 -20.70
C GLY A 97 11.97 18.40 -19.32
N PHE A 98 10.82 19.03 -19.15
CA PHE A 98 10.37 19.58 -17.87
C PHE A 98 8.86 19.50 -17.70
N MET A 99 8.41 19.39 -16.46
CA MET A 99 7.00 19.26 -16.09
C MET A 99 6.59 20.41 -15.19
N LEU A 100 5.46 21.03 -15.51
CA LEU A 100 4.82 22.07 -14.72
C LEU A 100 3.53 21.52 -14.11
N THR A 101 3.48 21.42 -12.78
CA THR A 101 2.27 20.97 -12.07
C THR A 101 1.49 22.18 -11.55
N THR A 102 0.18 22.21 -11.83
CA THR A 102 -0.78 23.19 -11.33
C THR A 102 -1.96 22.52 -10.63
N ASN A 103 -2.58 23.25 -9.70
CA ASN A 103 -3.81 22.83 -9.02
C ASN A 103 -5.09 23.14 -9.81
N GLN A 104 -4.97 23.91 -10.91
CA GLN A 104 -6.08 24.23 -11.80
C GLN A 104 -5.78 23.81 -13.23
N LYS A 105 -6.84 23.47 -13.97
CA LYS A 105 -6.73 23.08 -15.38
C LYS A 105 -6.52 24.33 -16.23
N ILE A 106 -5.35 24.44 -16.86
CA ILE A 106 -5.04 25.49 -17.83
C ILE A 106 -4.82 24.82 -19.18
N SER A 107 -5.49 25.32 -20.23
CA SER A 107 -5.33 24.81 -21.59
C SER A 107 -3.86 24.85 -22.02
N ILE A 108 -3.33 23.73 -22.51
CA ILE A 108 -1.93 23.62 -22.93
C ILE A 108 -1.62 24.61 -24.07
N ALA A 109 -2.57 24.77 -25.01
CA ALA A 109 -2.42 25.72 -26.10
C ALA A 109 -2.32 27.17 -25.59
N GLU A 110 -3.06 27.51 -24.53
CA GLU A 110 -2.95 28.85 -23.94
C GLU A 110 -1.64 29.04 -23.20
N GLN A 111 -1.17 28.03 -22.46
CA GLN A 111 0.15 28.05 -21.81
C GLN A 111 1.25 28.35 -22.82
N ILE A 112 1.25 27.67 -23.98
CA ILE A 112 2.24 27.92 -25.05
C ILE A 112 2.13 29.35 -25.61
N LYS A 113 0.92 29.89 -25.78
CA LYS A 113 0.70 31.27 -26.25
C LYS A 113 1.22 32.34 -25.29
N THR A 114 1.39 32.03 -24.00
CA THR A 114 1.99 32.97 -23.05
C THR A 114 3.48 33.19 -23.28
N ILE A 115 4.14 32.30 -24.03
CA ILE A 115 5.59 32.31 -24.22
C ILE A 115 5.95 33.28 -25.35
N LYS A 116 6.60 34.40 -24.99
CA LYS A 116 7.07 35.38 -25.98
C LYS A 116 8.58 35.57 -25.87
N LYS A 117 9.25 35.71 -27.02
CA LYS A 117 10.70 35.96 -27.07
C LYS A 117 11.09 37.27 -26.36
N SER A 118 10.24 38.30 -26.48
CA SER A 118 10.54 39.66 -26.03
C SER A 118 10.71 39.79 -24.52
N ASP A 119 10.00 38.98 -23.73
CA ASP A 119 9.99 39.02 -22.27
C ASP A 119 10.59 37.77 -21.61
N PHE A 120 10.93 36.73 -22.38
CA PHE A 120 11.44 35.46 -21.85
C PHE A 120 12.65 35.61 -20.91
N SER A 121 13.66 36.40 -21.32
CA SER A 121 14.85 36.64 -20.49
C SER A 121 14.49 37.32 -19.15
N ASP A 122 13.55 38.25 -19.17
CA ASP A 122 13.09 38.97 -17.98
C ASP A 122 12.21 38.10 -17.08
N LEU A 123 11.42 37.20 -17.66
CA LEU A 123 10.66 36.18 -16.94
C LEU A 123 11.60 35.22 -16.20
N VAL A 124 12.64 34.72 -16.88
CA VAL A 124 13.66 33.87 -16.24
C VAL A 124 14.36 34.65 -15.13
N ARG A 125 14.79 35.90 -15.37
CA ARG A 125 15.42 36.75 -14.35
C ARG A 125 14.55 36.91 -13.10
N ARG A 126 13.25 37.21 -13.27
CA ARG A 126 12.29 37.36 -12.16
C ARG A 126 12.07 36.06 -11.40
N SER A 127 12.03 34.93 -12.09
CA SER A 127 11.85 33.61 -11.45
C SER A 127 13.02 33.21 -10.54
N ILE A 128 14.21 33.78 -10.76
CA ILE A 128 15.45 33.40 -10.09
C ILE A 128 15.71 34.22 -8.82
N ILE A 129 15.32 35.51 -8.80
CA ILE A 129 15.80 36.48 -7.78
C ILE A 129 15.53 36.05 -6.32
N ASN A 130 14.40 35.39 -6.08
CA ASN A 130 13.97 34.95 -4.75
C ASN A 130 14.32 33.48 -4.43
N THR A 131 15.13 32.84 -5.27
CA THR A 131 15.50 31.42 -5.11
C THR A 131 16.75 31.24 -4.24
N GLU A 132 16.88 30.06 -3.63
CA GLU A 132 18.08 29.71 -2.87
C GLU A 132 19.32 29.58 -3.77
N VAL A 133 19.12 29.15 -5.02
CA VAL A 133 20.17 29.12 -6.05
C VAL A 133 20.79 30.50 -6.24
N PHE A 134 19.96 31.54 -6.32
CA PHE A 134 20.45 32.92 -6.44
C PHE A 134 21.27 33.34 -5.22
N LYS A 135 20.77 33.11 -4.01
CA LYS A 135 21.52 33.44 -2.77
C LYS A 135 22.85 32.71 -2.70
N GLN A 136 22.88 31.43 -3.05
CA GLN A 136 24.09 30.61 -3.06
C GLN A 136 25.12 31.15 -4.06
N ARG A 137 24.71 31.44 -5.29
CA ARG A 137 25.59 31.98 -6.33
C ARG A 137 26.05 33.39 -5.99
N PHE A 138 25.16 34.23 -5.49
CA PHE A 138 25.50 35.56 -4.98
C PHE A 138 26.60 35.49 -3.92
N ARG A 139 26.50 34.54 -2.97
CA ARG A 139 27.53 34.32 -1.95
C ARG A 139 28.89 33.99 -2.57
N HIS A 140 28.93 33.17 -3.62
CA HIS A 140 30.17 32.86 -4.31
C HIS A 140 30.74 34.10 -5.01
N CYS A 141 29.93 34.84 -5.75
CA CYS A 141 30.33 36.09 -6.40
C CYS A 141 30.83 37.12 -5.39
N ALA A 142 30.09 37.35 -4.29
CA ALA A 142 30.44 38.28 -3.22
C ALA A 142 31.73 37.88 -2.48
N THR A 143 32.00 36.58 -2.37
CA THR A 143 33.25 36.07 -1.78
C THR A 143 34.44 36.24 -2.73
N ARG A 144 34.24 36.01 -4.04
CA ARG A 144 35.28 36.21 -5.07
C ARG A 144 35.60 37.69 -5.27
N SER A 145 34.61 38.58 -5.16
CA SER A 145 34.79 40.03 -5.21
C SER A 145 35.28 40.65 -3.90
N LEU A 146 35.58 39.83 -2.89
CA LEU A 146 36.06 40.25 -1.56
C LEU A 146 35.07 41.11 -0.75
N MET A 147 33.79 41.16 -1.13
CA MET A 147 32.73 41.79 -0.34
C MET A 147 32.39 41.00 0.93
N VAL A 148 32.52 39.67 0.86
CA VAL A 148 32.40 38.77 2.00
C VAL A 148 33.77 38.16 2.28
N LEU A 149 34.34 38.54 3.41
CA LEU A 149 35.66 38.05 3.83
C LEU A 149 35.58 36.58 4.26
N ARG A 150 36.56 35.77 3.81
CA ARG A 150 36.79 34.39 4.29
C ARG A 150 37.67 34.34 5.53
N LYS A 151 38.58 35.31 5.67
CA LYS A 151 39.48 35.48 6.81
C LYS A 151 39.32 36.88 7.40
N TYR A 152 39.41 36.99 8.72
CA TYR A 152 39.47 38.27 9.41
C TYR A 152 40.66 38.29 10.37
N LYS A 153 41.56 39.25 10.19
CA LYS A 153 42.79 39.38 10.99
C LYS A 153 43.60 38.07 11.08
N GLY A 154 43.69 37.32 9.98
CA GLY A 154 44.44 36.05 9.91
C GLY A 154 43.66 34.81 10.34
N PHE A 155 42.47 34.95 10.93
CA PHE A 155 41.65 33.83 11.37
C PHE A 155 40.53 33.51 10.37
N ASP A 156 40.23 32.22 10.19
CA ASP A 156 39.12 31.78 9.34
C ASP A 156 37.76 32.14 9.94
N ILE A 157 36.86 32.62 9.09
CA ILE A 157 35.48 32.90 9.45
C ILE A 157 34.66 31.64 9.18
N SER A 158 33.85 31.19 10.15
CA SER A 158 32.98 30.04 9.98
C SER A 158 31.99 30.21 8.81
N VAL A 159 31.67 29.11 8.13
CA VAL A 159 30.76 29.10 6.95
C VAL A 159 29.41 29.74 7.26
N VAL A 160 28.83 29.43 8.43
CA VAL A 160 27.57 30.03 8.90
C VAL A 160 27.68 31.55 9.01
N ARG A 161 28.79 32.06 9.53
CA ARG A 161 29.02 33.51 9.67
C ARG A 161 29.26 34.17 8.31
N GLN A 162 29.89 33.48 7.36
CA GLN A 162 30.01 33.96 5.97
C GLN A 162 28.64 34.05 5.29
N GLN A 163 27.77 33.07 5.51
CA GLN A 163 26.40 33.06 4.98
C GLN A 163 25.57 34.23 5.53
N LEU A 164 25.54 34.44 6.85
CA LEU A 164 24.83 35.58 7.46
C LEU A 164 25.32 36.93 6.93
N ARG A 165 26.63 37.08 6.70
CA ARG A 165 27.20 38.30 6.12
C ARG A 165 26.79 38.48 4.66
N SER A 166 26.84 37.41 3.88
CA SER A 166 26.40 37.42 2.48
C SER A 166 24.93 37.79 2.36
N ASP A 167 24.06 37.21 3.19
CA ASP A 167 22.63 37.51 3.21
C ASP A 167 22.36 38.96 3.59
N LYS A 168 23.11 39.51 4.57
CA LYS A 168 23.03 40.92 4.93
C LYS A 168 23.42 41.83 3.76
N VAL A 169 24.53 41.53 3.08
CA VAL A 169 24.99 42.28 1.90
C VAL A 169 23.95 42.21 0.79
N LEU A 170 23.40 41.03 0.51
CA LEU A 170 22.36 40.85 -0.50
C LEU A 170 21.11 41.71 -0.19
N ARG A 171 20.65 41.71 1.06
CA ARG A 171 19.52 42.55 1.49
C ARG A 171 19.80 44.05 1.30
N THR A 172 21.02 44.50 1.60
CA THR A 172 21.43 45.90 1.39
C THR A 172 21.47 46.27 -0.09
N LEU A 173 21.89 45.34 -0.95
CA LEU A 173 22.01 45.59 -2.39
C LEU A 173 20.73 45.30 -3.19
N GLY A 174 19.68 44.79 -2.56
CA GLY A 174 18.44 44.37 -3.24
C GLY A 174 17.75 45.49 -4.03
N SER A 175 17.99 46.76 -3.71
CA SER A 175 17.49 47.93 -4.45
C SER A 175 18.37 48.36 -5.63
N MET A 176 19.58 47.80 -5.77
CA MET A 176 20.58 48.19 -6.77
C MET A 176 20.79 47.07 -7.80
N GLU A 177 19.79 46.84 -8.65
CA GLU A 177 19.86 45.79 -9.69
C GLU A 177 21.05 45.91 -10.66
N SER A 178 21.59 47.12 -10.81
CA SER A 178 22.72 47.40 -11.68
C SER A 178 24.09 47.11 -11.05
N PHE A 179 24.12 46.70 -9.77
CA PHE A 179 25.37 46.46 -9.05
C PHE A 179 26.18 45.32 -9.69
N PRO A 180 27.51 45.48 -9.93
CA PRO A 180 28.30 44.51 -10.70
C PRO A 180 28.21 43.06 -10.21
N VAL A 181 28.22 42.84 -8.89
CA VAL A 181 28.15 41.49 -8.32
C VAL A 181 26.77 40.86 -8.51
N ILE A 182 25.70 41.67 -8.50
CA ILE A 182 24.34 41.19 -8.80
C ILE A 182 24.25 40.84 -10.30
N LYS A 183 24.75 41.72 -11.18
CA LYS A 183 24.81 41.44 -12.63
C LYS A 183 25.58 40.16 -12.94
N GLU A 184 26.74 39.98 -12.32
CA GLU A 184 27.56 38.78 -12.46
C GLU A 184 26.86 37.53 -11.94
N THR A 185 26.13 37.64 -10.82
CA THR A 185 25.33 36.52 -10.29
C THR A 185 24.25 36.09 -11.28
N PHE A 186 23.55 37.05 -11.90
CA PHE A 186 22.60 36.73 -12.97
C PHE A 186 23.29 36.12 -14.18
N HIS A 187 24.47 36.64 -14.57
CA HIS A 187 25.25 36.10 -15.67
C HIS A 187 25.61 34.62 -15.44
N GLU A 188 26.22 34.29 -14.30
CA GLU A 188 26.59 32.90 -13.94
C GLU A 188 25.37 31.98 -13.96
N ILE A 189 24.23 32.42 -13.41
CA ILE A 189 23.04 31.56 -13.36
C ILE A 189 22.45 31.38 -14.76
N MET A 190 22.31 32.45 -15.54
CA MET A 190 21.62 32.40 -16.83
C MET A 190 22.48 31.77 -17.94
N ASN A 191 23.81 31.86 -17.86
CA ASN A 191 24.71 31.41 -18.92
C ASN A 191 25.60 30.21 -18.54
N ASP A 192 25.93 30.00 -17.26
CA ASP A 192 26.80 28.88 -16.85
C ASP A 192 26.01 27.74 -16.20
N MET A 193 25.06 28.06 -15.32
CA MET A 193 24.16 27.05 -14.76
C MET A 193 23.05 26.69 -15.75
N MET A 194 22.38 27.69 -16.30
CA MET A 194 21.38 27.54 -17.35
C MET A 194 21.99 27.84 -18.72
N ASP A 195 21.21 27.64 -19.77
CA ASP A 195 21.54 28.07 -21.13
C ASP A 195 20.37 28.90 -21.69
N VAL A 196 20.20 30.11 -21.14
CA VAL A 196 19.14 31.04 -21.56
C VAL A 196 19.26 31.45 -23.03
N PRO A 197 20.46 31.71 -23.60
CA PRO A 197 20.60 32.03 -25.02
C PRO A 197 20.01 30.94 -25.93
N ARG A 198 20.32 29.66 -25.67
CA ARG A 198 19.78 28.55 -26.46
C ARG A 198 18.29 28.32 -26.22
N ALA A 199 17.81 28.49 -24.99
CA ALA A 199 16.38 28.44 -24.69
C ALA A 199 15.61 29.53 -25.47
N LEU A 200 16.15 30.74 -25.54
CA LEU A 200 15.55 31.85 -26.28
C LEU A 200 15.54 31.61 -27.79
N GLN A 201 16.60 30.97 -28.32
CA GLN A 201 16.62 30.50 -29.71
C GLN A 201 15.50 29.48 -29.96
N TYR A 202 15.32 28.50 -29.07
CA TYR A 202 14.26 27.49 -29.18
C TYR A 202 12.85 28.10 -29.16
N VAL A 203 12.63 29.09 -28.29
CA VAL A 203 11.35 29.85 -28.24
C VAL A 203 11.07 30.53 -29.60
N ASP A 204 12.08 31.09 -30.26
CA ASP A 204 11.90 31.82 -31.53
C ASP A 204 11.79 30.88 -32.75
N GLU A 205 12.56 29.79 -32.77
CA GLU A 205 12.64 28.87 -33.92
C GLU A 205 11.55 27.79 -33.92
N VAL A 206 11.11 27.36 -32.73
CA VAL A 206 10.16 26.24 -32.57
C VAL A 206 8.81 26.75 -32.10
N ILE A 207 8.74 27.37 -30.91
CA ILE A 207 7.46 27.75 -30.29
C ILE A 207 6.74 28.83 -31.10
N LYS A 208 7.43 29.92 -31.44
CA LYS A 208 6.86 31.03 -32.22
C LYS A 208 6.48 30.62 -33.65
N ARG A 209 7.13 29.61 -34.23
CA ARG A 209 6.81 29.08 -35.55
C ARG A 209 5.76 27.96 -35.52
N GLU A 210 5.12 27.75 -34.37
CA GLU A 210 4.08 26.75 -34.16
C GLU A 210 4.52 25.32 -34.52
N ARG A 211 5.80 24.99 -34.29
CA ARG A 211 6.37 23.66 -34.52
C ARG A 211 6.21 22.79 -33.27
N TYR A 212 4.98 22.48 -32.92
CA TYR A 212 4.68 21.66 -31.76
C TYR A 212 3.42 20.81 -31.94
N ASP A 213 3.39 19.68 -31.26
CA ASP A 213 2.19 18.85 -31.09
C ASP A 213 1.68 18.95 -29.65
N ILE A 214 0.36 18.92 -29.49
CA ILE A 214 -0.31 18.95 -28.18
C ILE A 214 -1.09 17.66 -27.98
N LEU A 215 -0.75 16.93 -26.94
CA LEU A 215 -1.57 15.86 -26.38
C LEU A 215 -2.35 16.44 -25.20
N ASN A 216 -3.68 16.43 -25.31
CA ASN A 216 -4.56 16.95 -24.27
C ASN A 216 -4.42 16.16 -22.96
N TYR A 217 -4.87 16.77 -21.86
CA TYR A 217 -4.86 16.14 -20.53
C TYR A 217 -5.53 14.77 -20.53
N SER A 218 -4.77 13.77 -20.13
CA SER A 218 -5.19 12.39 -19.96
C SER A 218 -4.66 11.84 -18.63
N THR A 219 -5.29 10.80 -18.12
CA THR A 219 -4.76 9.97 -17.01
C THR A 219 -3.69 9.00 -17.51
N GLU A 220 -3.58 8.82 -18.83
CA GLU A 220 -2.49 8.10 -19.50
C GLU A 220 -1.40 9.10 -19.91
N SER A 221 -0.13 8.71 -19.77
CA SER A 221 1.02 9.49 -20.24
C SER A 221 1.77 8.75 -21.34
N SER A 222 2.66 9.41 -22.10
CA SER A 222 3.50 8.76 -23.12
C SER A 222 4.76 8.11 -22.53
N PRO A 223 5.40 7.14 -23.23
CA PRO A 223 6.61 6.47 -22.72
C PRO A 223 7.77 7.40 -22.36
N PHE A 224 7.89 8.56 -23.03
CA PHE A 224 8.91 9.57 -22.75
C PHE A 224 8.60 10.40 -21.50
N SER A 225 7.34 10.44 -21.05
CA SER A 225 6.90 11.19 -19.87
C SER A 225 7.30 10.53 -18.55
N TYR A 226 7.47 9.20 -18.55
CA TYR A 226 7.64 8.43 -17.31
C TYR A 226 8.83 8.88 -16.45
N GLY A 227 10.00 9.05 -17.06
CA GLY A 227 11.20 9.46 -16.32
C GLY A 227 11.01 10.82 -15.63
N LEU A 228 10.24 11.71 -16.27
CA LEU A 228 9.95 13.04 -15.77
C LEU A 228 8.85 13.05 -14.69
N ILE A 229 7.80 12.23 -14.86
CA ILE A 229 6.77 12.02 -13.83
C ILE A 229 7.42 11.46 -12.56
N LEU A 230 8.27 10.43 -12.69
CA LEU A 230 9.01 9.85 -11.57
C LEU A 230 9.93 10.85 -10.88
N ALA A 231 10.60 11.71 -11.65
CA ALA A 231 11.45 12.77 -11.10
C ALA A 231 10.65 13.82 -10.31
N GLY A 232 9.36 13.99 -10.63
CA GLY A 232 8.47 14.94 -9.96
C GLY A 232 7.89 14.41 -8.65
N ILE A 233 8.09 13.13 -8.34
CA ILE A 233 7.61 12.52 -7.10
C ILE A 233 8.64 12.77 -6.01
N SER A 234 8.17 13.40 -4.93
CA SER A 234 8.96 13.88 -3.79
C SER A 234 10.07 12.91 -3.35
N ASP A 235 11.20 13.44 -2.91
CA ASP A 235 12.31 12.67 -2.31
C ASP A 235 11.91 11.95 -1.00
N ILE A 236 10.67 12.13 -0.52
CA ILE A 236 10.07 11.42 0.62
C ILE A 236 9.54 10.03 0.20
N VAL A 237 9.32 9.79 -1.09
CA VAL A 237 8.77 8.52 -1.62
C VAL A 237 9.90 7.52 -1.85
N LEU A 238 9.71 6.27 -1.40
CA LEU A 238 10.73 5.23 -1.44
C LEU A 238 11.06 4.85 -2.91
N MET A 239 12.28 4.38 -3.16
CA MET A 239 12.67 3.90 -4.52
C MET A 239 11.78 2.73 -4.98
N GLU A 240 11.25 1.93 -4.05
CA GLU A 240 10.31 0.84 -4.33
C GLU A 240 8.99 1.36 -4.92
N ASP A 241 8.47 2.48 -4.41
CA ASP A 241 7.24 3.13 -4.91
C ASP A 241 7.44 3.75 -6.30
N ARG A 242 8.66 4.24 -6.61
CA ARG A 242 9.01 4.73 -7.95
C ARG A 242 9.01 3.61 -8.98
N SER A 243 9.57 2.44 -8.64
CA SER A 243 9.55 1.27 -9.53
C SER A 243 8.14 0.72 -9.74
N LYS A 244 7.31 0.71 -8.70
CA LYS A 244 5.91 0.30 -8.77
C LYS A 244 5.09 1.21 -9.69
N LEU A 245 5.22 2.52 -9.53
CA LEU A 245 4.53 3.48 -10.39
C LEU A 245 5.00 3.40 -11.85
N LEU A 246 6.31 3.22 -12.09
CA LEU A 246 6.83 3.05 -13.45
C LEU A 246 6.18 1.84 -14.13
N LYS A 247 6.03 0.73 -13.40
CA LYS A 247 5.36 -0.48 -13.88
C LYS A 247 3.87 -0.24 -14.13
N GLU A 248 3.18 0.48 -13.26
CA GLU A 248 1.76 0.84 -13.45
C GLU A 248 1.56 1.72 -14.69
N LEU A 249 2.42 2.73 -14.88
CA LEU A 249 2.39 3.60 -16.04
C LEU A 249 2.69 2.83 -17.33
N GLN A 250 3.76 2.02 -17.33
CA GLN A 250 4.10 1.10 -18.43
C GLN A 250 2.94 0.16 -18.73
N GLY A 251 2.24 -0.30 -17.70
CA GLY A 251 1.13 -1.22 -17.86
C GLY A 251 -0.03 -0.62 -18.67
N LYS A 252 -0.44 0.60 -18.32
CA LYS A 252 -1.52 1.31 -19.02
C LYS A 252 -1.23 1.54 -20.51
N ILE A 253 0.03 1.74 -20.91
CA ILE A 253 0.41 1.89 -22.33
C ILE A 253 0.44 0.54 -23.04
N LEU A 254 0.99 -0.48 -22.39
CA LEU A 254 1.13 -1.81 -23.00
C LEU A 254 -0.24 -2.45 -23.24
N ASP A 255 -1.24 -2.22 -22.38
CA ASP A 255 -2.64 -2.63 -22.61
C ASP A 255 -3.20 -2.08 -23.93
N LYS A 256 -2.83 -0.86 -24.30
CA LYS A 256 -3.29 -0.15 -25.50
C LYS A 256 -2.50 -0.51 -26.76
N ILE A 257 -1.20 -0.80 -26.62
CA ILE A 257 -0.34 -1.22 -27.75
C ILE A 257 -0.57 -2.70 -28.10
N TYR A 258 -0.81 -3.54 -27.10
CA TYR A 258 -0.98 -4.99 -27.25
C TYR A 258 -2.43 -5.45 -27.32
N SER A 259 -3.40 -4.55 -27.57
CA SER A 259 -4.80 -4.93 -27.83
C SER A 259 -5.01 -5.80 -29.10
N GLY A 260 -3.93 -6.32 -29.71
CA GLY A 260 -3.94 -7.35 -30.75
C GLY A 260 -3.25 -8.68 -30.38
N GLY A 261 -2.75 -8.84 -29.15
CA GLY A 261 -2.19 -10.10 -28.63
C GLY A 261 -2.56 -10.27 -27.16
N GLU A 262 -3.48 -11.17 -26.88
CA GLU A 262 -4.12 -11.40 -25.57
C GLU A 262 -3.09 -11.72 -24.46
N ILE A 263 -2.56 -10.69 -23.79
CA ILE A 263 -1.95 -10.84 -22.46
C ILE A 263 -3.11 -10.76 -21.46
N SER A 264 -3.54 -11.92 -20.97
CA SER A 264 -4.56 -12.02 -19.94
C SER A 264 -3.90 -11.97 -18.56
N PHE A 265 -4.12 -10.88 -17.82
CA PHE A 265 -3.72 -10.79 -16.41
C PHE A 265 -4.64 -11.65 -15.54
N MET A 266 -4.06 -12.41 -14.61
CA MET A 266 -4.86 -13.22 -13.68
C MET A 266 -5.70 -12.36 -12.75
N PHE A 267 -5.15 -11.22 -12.29
CA PHE A 267 -5.85 -10.21 -11.51
C PHE A 267 -5.69 -8.86 -12.18
N ARG A 268 -6.80 -8.19 -12.46
CA ARG A 268 -6.81 -6.84 -13.08
C ARG A 268 -6.61 -5.72 -12.08
N ASP A 269 -7.02 -5.93 -10.83
CA ASP A 269 -6.79 -4.99 -9.74
C ASP A 269 -5.51 -5.40 -8.96
N PRO A 270 -4.41 -4.62 -9.03
CA PRO A 270 -3.22 -4.88 -8.25
C PRO A 270 -3.45 -4.74 -6.74
N HIS A 271 -4.37 -3.87 -6.31
CA HIS A 271 -4.58 -3.58 -4.89
C HIS A 271 -5.13 -4.78 -4.13
N MET A 272 -6.00 -5.58 -4.76
CA MET A 272 -6.48 -6.84 -4.22
C MET A 272 -5.33 -7.78 -3.82
N VAL A 273 -4.34 -7.94 -4.71
CA VAL A 273 -3.19 -8.80 -4.47
C VAL A 273 -2.30 -8.20 -3.38
N GLU A 274 -2.07 -6.88 -3.40
CA GLU A 274 -1.31 -6.19 -2.36
C GLU A 274 -1.95 -6.32 -0.98
N ASN A 275 -3.26 -6.15 -0.89
CA ASN A 275 -4.01 -6.26 0.36
C ASN A 275 -3.96 -7.68 0.92
N TYR A 276 -4.01 -8.71 0.07
CA TYR A 276 -3.85 -10.10 0.50
C TYR A 276 -2.51 -10.31 1.21
N PHE A 277 -1.39 -9.85 0.63
CA PHE A 277 -0.08 -9.99 1.26
C PHE A 277 0.08 -9.09 2.49
N LEU A 278 -0.47 -7.87 2.48
CA LEU A 278 -0.50 -7.00 3.67
C LEU A 278 -1.25 -7.63 4.84
N ASN A 279 -2.35 -8.34 4.57
CA ASN A 279 -3.13 -9.03 5.59
C ASN A 279 -2.45 -10.29 6.14
N LYS A 280 -1.49 -10.89 5.41
CA LYS A 280 -0.68 -12.00 5.92
C LYS A 280 0.36 -11.55 6.95
N ILE A 281 0.68 -10.26 7.02
CA ILE A 281 1.67 -9.73 7.94
C ILE A 281 1.09 -9.72 9.37
N PRO A 282 1.75 -10.37 10.34
CA PRO A 282 1.27 -10.39 11.72
C PRO A 282 1.22 -8.98 12.32
N LYS A 283 0.07 -8.59 12.88
CA LYS A 283 -0.06 -7.37 13.69
C LYS A 283 0.58 -7.60 15.06
N ILE A 284 1.24 -6.58 15.59
CA ILE A 284 1.96 -6.65 16.86
C ILE A 284 1.17 -5.90 17.93
N ASN A 285 0.44 -6.64 18.75
CA ASN A 285 -0.36 -6.12 19.85
C ASN A 285 0.33 -6.30 21.21
N SER A 286 1.37 -7.14 21.26
CA SER A 286 2.18 -7.44 22.44
C SER A 286 3.64 -7.71 22.04
N PRO A 287 4.63 -7.55 22.95
CA PRO A 287 6.02 -7.91 22.68
C PRO A 287 6.21 -9.36 22.23
N GLU A 288 5.37 -10.28 22.68
CA GLU A 288 5.41 -11.70 22.32
C GLU A 288 5.10 -11.94 20.83
N ASP A 289 4.26 -11.09 20.23
CA ASP A 289 3.89 -11.17 18.81
C ASP A 289 5.08 -10.87 17.87
N LEU A 290 6.16 -10.25 18.38
CA LEU A 290 7.36 -9.96 17.60
C LEU A 290 7.98 -11.22 17.00
N ILE A 291 7.91 -12.36 17.71
CA ILE A 291 8.45 -13.63 17.20
C ILE A 291 7.70 -14.07 15.94
N ALA A 292 6.37 -13.96 15.93
CA ALA A 292 5.55 -14.30 14.77
C ALA A 292 5.89 -13.37 13.59
N PHE A 293 6.08 -12.07 13.86
CA PHE A 293 6.52 -11.10 12.85
C PHE A 293 7.90 -11.44 12.27
N TYR A 294 8.89 -11.75 13.11
CA TYR A 294 10.24 -12.09 12.67
C TYR A 294 10.28 -13.37 11.82
N ASN A 295 9.39 -14.32 12.11
CA ASN A 295 9.26 -15.55 11.34
C ASN A 295 8.48 -15.35 10.03
N HIS A 296 7.78 -14.23 9.86
CA HIS A 296 7.06 -13.95 8.62
C HIS A 296 8.02 -13.55 7.47
N PHE A 297 9.06 -12.76 7.76
CA PHE A 297 9.98 -12.25 6.75
C PHE A 297 11.32 -13.01 6.73
N LEU A 298 11.90 -13.15 5.54
CA LEU A 298 13.27 -13.67 5.39
C LEU A 298 14.30 -12.74 6.06
N THR A 299 14.12 -11.44 5.92
CA THR A 299 14.96 -10.42 6.56
C THR A 299 14.09 -9.31 7.15
N VAL A 300 14.51 -8.78 8.30
CA VAL A 300 13.80 -7.78 9.10
C VAL A 300 14.71 -6.55 9.27
N ASP A 301 14.13 -5.35 9.24
CA ASP A 301 14.85 -4.12 9.60
C ASP A 301 14.44 -3.67 11.01
N PRO A 302 15.31 -3.85 12.04
CA PRO A 302 14.98 -3.51 13.42
C PRO A 302 15.08 -2.01 13.72
N MET A 303 15.59 -1.18 12.80
CA MET A 303 15.98 0.21 13.09
C MET A 303 15.19 1.23 12.28
N ARG A 304 14.86 0.90 11.03
CA ARG A 304 14.22 1.84 10.10
C ARG A 304 12.78 1.46 9.87
N ASN A 305 11.92 2.47 9.81
CA ASN A 305 10.52 2.28 9.46
C ASN A 305 10.42 1.87 7.97
N ARG A 306 10.24 0.56 7.72
CA ARG A 306 10.18 -0.11 6.41
C ARG A 306 9.12 -1.20 6.44
N PHE A 307 8.72 -1.72 5.28
CA PHE A 307 7.69 -2.78 5.19
C PHE A 307 8.07 -4.07 5.94
N ASN A 308 9.36 -4.42 6.00
CA ASN A 308 9.86 -5.56 6.76
C ASN A 308 10.36 -5.15 8.16
N SER A 309 9.87 -4.02 8.67
CA SER A 309 10.14 -3.55 10.02
C SER A 309 8.91 -3.74 10.90
N PRO A 310 9.06 -3.99 12.20
CA PRO A 310 7.93 -4.06 13.13
C PRO A 310 7.13 -2.74 13.27
N PHE A 311 7.75 -1.58 13.02
CA PHE A 311 7.18 -0.26 13.33
C PHE A 311 5.84 0.10 12.64
N PRO A 312 5.59 -0.21 11.35
CA PRO A 312 4.30 0.05 10.72
C PRO A 312 3.13 -0.77 11.27
N TYR A 313 3.40 -1.87 11.98
CA TYR A 313 2.41 -2.88 12.34
C TYR A 313 2.06 -2.88 13.84
N THR A 314 2.45 -1.81 14.55
CA THR A 314 2.16 -1.65 15.97
C THR A 314 1.90 -0.18 16.34
N ASN A 315 1.12 0.01 17.40
CA ASN A 315 0.97 1.30 18.07
C ASN A 315 1.80 1.39 19.37
N LEU A 316 2.55 0.34 19.71
CA LEU A 316 3.36 0.24 20.93
C LEU A 316 4.80 0.74 20.69
N ASP A 317 5.45 1.27 21.73
CA ASP A 317 6.90 1.49 21.69
C ASP A 317 7.63 0.17 21.98
N ILE A 318 8.06 -0.48 20.90
CA ILE A 318 8.69 -1.82 20.93
C ILE A 318 10.21 -1.76 20.86
N ARG A 319 10.85 -0.59 20.94
CA ARG A 319 12.31 -0.46 20.77
C ARG A 319 13.09 -1.29 21.79
N SER A 320 12.72 -1.23 23.06
CA SER A 320 13.36 -2.02 24.12
C SER A 320 13.18 -3.52 23.89
N SER A 321 12.01 -3.95 23.44
CA SER A 321 11.72 -5.35 23.13
C SER A 321 12.49 -5.87 21.91
N ILE A 322 12.73 -5.01 20.90
CA ILE A 322 13.60 -5.32 19.77
C ILE A 322 15.05 -5.46 20.23
N GLU A 323 15.56 -4.53 21.05
CA GLU A 323 16.91 -4.62 21.62
C GLU A 323 17.09 -5.89 22.46
N GLU A 324 16.09 -6.26 23.27
CA GLU A 324 16.07 -7.51 24.03
C GLU A 324 16.03 -8.74 23.11
N SER A 325 15.25 -8.70 22.02
CA SER A 325 15.20 -9.76 21.01
C SER A 325 16.54 -9.95 20.30
N ILE A 326 17.28 -8.86 20.08
CA ILE A 326 18.64 -8.90 19.55
C ILE A 326 19.58 -9.48 20.60
N ASP A 327 19.53 -9.02 21.85
CA ASP A 327 20.40 -9.46 22.93
C ASP A 327 20.24 -10.97 23.22
N ASN A 328 19.00 -11.47 23.23
CA ASN A 328 18.66 -12.88 23.43
C ASN A 328 18.78 -13.75 22.16
N ASP A 329 19.32 -13.21 21.05
CA ASP A 329 19.50 -13.92 19.78
C ASP A 329 18.19 -14.46 19.14
N SER A 330 17.04 -13.85 19.42
CA SER A 330 15.79 -14.15 18.69
C SER A 330 15.86 -13.65 17.25
N ILE A 331 16.46 -12.48 17.05
CA ILE A 331 16.90 -11.99 15.75
C ILE A 331 18.40 -11.75 15.74
N VAL A 332 19.04 -12.09 14.62
CA VAL A 332 20.49 -12.11 14.49
C VAL A 332 20.93 -11.45 13.20
N SER A 333 22.08 -10.78 13.24
CA SER A 333 22.66 -10.15 12.04
C SER A 333 23.23 -11.20 11.09
N VAL A 334 22.94 -11.06 9.80
CA VAL A 334 23.46 -11.88 8.70
C VAL A 334 24.04 -11.01 7.59
N TYR A 335 24.96 -11.55 6.80
CA TYR A 335 25.60 -10.82 5.71
C TYR A 335 25.27 -11.46 4.36
N MET A 336 24.60 -10.70 3.49
CA MET A 336 24.29 -11.11 2.11
C MET A 336 25.10 -10.26 1.12
N ARG A 337 24.53 -9.15 0.62
CA ARG A 337 25.28 -8.04 -0.03
C ARG A 337 25.69 -6.93 0.96
N GLY A 338 25.16 -7.02 2.17
CA GLY A 338 25.37 -6.12 3.30
C GLY A 338 24.67 -6.70 4.51
N THR A 339 24.84 -6.05 5.66
CA THR A 339 24.28 -6.53 6.92
C THR A 339 22.76 -6.38 6.94
N GLN A 340 22.07 -7.49 7.18
CA GLN A 340 20.62 -7.60 7.39
C GLN A 340 20.36 -8.30 8.73
N TRP A 341 19.12 -8.35 9.17
CA TRP A 341 18.72 -9.11 10.35
C TRP A 341 17.71 -10.19 9.95
N THR A 342 17.73 -11.33 10.61
CA THR A 342 16.81 -12.44 10.34
C THR A 342 16.43 -13.12 11.64
N SER A 343 15.31 -13.87 11.65
CA SER A 343 14.97 -14.77 12.74
C SER A 343 16.04 -15.85 12.89
N MET A 344 16.36 -16.21 14.14
CA MET A 344 17.30 -17.29 14.43
C MET A 344 16.95 -18.61 13.74
N GLN A 345 15.65 -18.85 13.48
CA GLN A 345 15.18 -20.03 12.75
C GLN A 345 15.72 -20.13 11.32
N TYR A 346 16.04 -18.99 10.70
CA TYR A 346 16.51 -18.88 9.32
C TYR A 346 18.01 -18.59 9.22
N TYR A 347 18.68 -18.41 10.35
CA TYR A 347 20.08 -18.02 10.40
C TYR A 347 20.99 -19.03 9.69
N ASN A 348 20.87 -20.32 10.03
CA ASN A 348 21.69 -21.37 9.43
C ASN A 348 21.39 -21.55 7.93
N MET A 349 20.13 -21.39 7.54
CA MET A 349 19.68 -21.40 6.15
C MET A 349 20.32 -20.28 5.33
N ILE A 350 20.33 -19.04 5.83
CA ILE A 350 20.96 -17.92 5.11
C ILE A 350 22.48 -18.07 5.10
N ARG A 351 23.07 -18.50 6.22
CA ARG A 351 24.50 -18.77 6.33
C ARG A 351 24.97 -19.81 5.31
N SER A 352 24.27 -20.93 5.14
CA SER A 352 24.66 -21.97 4.17
C SER A 352 24.71 -21.46 2.71
N ILE A 353 23.95 -20.41 2.42
CA ILE A 353 23.86 -19.82 1.08
C ILE A 353 24.97 -18.79 0.84
N PHE A 354 25.22 -17.91 1.82
CA PHE A 354 26.04 -16.70 1.68
C PHE A 354 27.38 -16.73 2.41
N GLU A 355 27.65 -17.74 3.26
CA GLU A 355 28.93 -17.86 3.95
C GLU A 355 30.07 -18.00 2.93
N ILE A 356 31.01 -17.06 3.00
CA ILE A 356 32.23 -17.09 2.21
C ILE A 356 33.34 -17.66 3.09
N SER A 357 33.97 -18.73 2.63
CA SER A 357 35.18 -19.24 3.27
C SER A 357 36.33 -18.24 3.07
N ILE A 358 36.85 -17.70 4.16
CA ILE A 358 38.03 -16.82 4.15
C ILE A 358 39.11 -17.36 5.07
N THR A 359 40.36 -17.05 4.75
CA THR A 359 41.48 -17.15 5.68
C THR A 359 41.79 -15.75 6.23
N PRO A 360 41.53 -15.47 7.52
CA PRO A 360 41.77 -14.14 8.08
C PRO A 360 43.25 -13.75 8.04
N ASP A 361 43.55 -12.56 7.56
CA ASP A 361 44.89 -11.98 7.65
C ASP A 361 45.24 -11.54 9.09
N GLU A 362 46.46 -11.06 9.33
CA GLU A 362 46.87 -10.66 10.69
C GLU A 362 46.04 -9.49 11.24
N LYS A 363 45.67 -8.51 10.40
CA LYS A 363 44.84 -7.37 10.82
C LYS A 363 43.42 -7.83 11.17
N GLU A 364 42.86 -8.72 10.35
CA GLU A 364 41.55 -9.32 10.55
C GLU A 364 41.51 -10.18 11.82
N LYS A 365 42.57 -10.93 12.14
CA LYS A 365 42.68 -11.65 13.42
C LYS A 365 42.67 -10.72 14.62
N ILE A 366 43.45 -9.64 14.56
CA ILE A 366 43.48 -8.61 15.63
C ILE A 366 42.08 -7.99 15.83
N VAL A 367 41.39 -7.64 14.73
CA VAL A 367 40.03 -7.09 14.79
C VAL A 367 39.03 -8.12 15.33
N LEU A 368 39.10 -9.38 14.86
CA LEU A 368 38.27 -10.48 15.35
C LEU A 368 38.45 -10.70 16.85
N GLU A 369 39.69 -10.61 17.34
CA GLU A 369 39.98 -10.71 18.77
C GLU A 369 39.39 -9.54 19.57
N ALA A 370 39.43 -8.33 19.00
CA ALA A 370 38.86 -7.14 19.63
C ALA A 370 37.31 -7.14 19.68
N CYS A 371 36.62 -7.92 18.83
CA CYS A 371 35.15 -8.02 18.77
C CYS A 371 34.52 -8.68 20.01
N SER A 372 34.51 -7.97 21.14
CA SER A 372 33.99 -8.40 22.43
C SER A 372 33.02 -7.36 22.99
N PHE A 373 31.90 -7.20 22.27
CA PHE A 373 30.84 -6.22 22.54
C PHE A 373 31.39 -4.79 22.57
N LYS A 374 32.02 -4.38 21.47
CA LYS A 374 32.64 -3.06 21.31
C LYS A 374 32.14 -2.37 20.05
N THR A 375 32.03 -1.06 20.09
CA THR A 375 31.75 -0.22 18.91
C THR A 375 32.97 -0.18 17.99
N MET A 376 32.76 0.20 16.73
CA MET A 376 33.87 0.37 15.77
C MET A 376 34.94 1.37 16.27
N ARG A 377 34.53 2.42 17.01
CA ARG A 377 35.44 3.42 17.58
C ARG A 377 36.32 2.82 18.68
N GLU A 378 35.74 1.99 19.54
CA GLU A 378 36.46 1.29 20.61
C GLU A 378 37.41 0.24 20.02
N ILE A 379 36.96 -0.54 19.03
CA ILE A 379 37.81 -1.50 18.31
C ILE A 379 39.01 -0.77 17.72
N ARG A 380 38.80 0.34 17.01
CA ARG A 380 39.90 1.16 16.46
C ARG A 380 40.89 1.61 17.54
N THR A 381 40.39 1.99 18.71
CA THR A 381 41.22 2.46 19.84
C THR A 381 42.07 1.32 20.41
N VAL A 382 41.50 0.11 20.52
CA VAL A 382 42.19 -1.07 21.03
C VAL A 382 43.20 -1.62 20.03
N THR A 383 42.84 -1.70 18.75
CA THR A 383 43.69 -2.29 17.70
C THR A 383 44.74 -1.32 17.16
N ARG A 384 44.56 -0.01 17.37
CA ARG A 384 45.42 1.08 16.84
C ARG A 384 45.56 1.06 15.31
N LEU A 385 44.56 0.52 14.62
CA LEU A 385 44.48 0.50 13.16
C LEU A 385 43.79 1.76 12.63
N GLU A 386 44.05 2.07 11.36
CA GLU A 386 43.33 3.13 10.64
C GLU A 386 41.84 2.78 10.48
N GLU A 387 40.98 3.80 10.43
CA GLU A 387 39.52 3.58 10.37
C GLU A 387 39.09 2.80 9.13
N GLY A 388 39.75 3.02 7.99
CA GLY A 388 39.51 2.28 6.75
C GLY A 388 39.84 0.78 6.87
N ASP A 389 40.95 0.46 7.53
CA ASP A 389 41.40 -0.92 7.75
C ASP A 389 40.43 -1.68 8.68
N VAL A 390 40.01 -1.05 9.78
CA VAL A 390 39.02 -1.63 10.70
C VAL A 390 37.70 -1.88 9.97
N ARG A 391 37.24 -0.92 9.15
CA ARG A 391 35.99 -1.07 8.40
C ARG A 391 36.04 -2.22 7.41
N SER A 392 37.14 -2.32 6.67
CA SER A 392 37.38 -3.38 5.69
C SER A 392 37.42 -4.75 6.38
N ALA A 393 38.17 -4.87 7.49
CA ALA A 393 38.26 -6.09 8.26
C ALA A 393 36.90 -6.52 8.83
N LEU A 394 36.12 -5.60 9.43
CA LEU A 394 34.78 -5.91 9.95
C LEU A 394 33.84 -6.41 8.86
N ASN A 395 33.80 -5.75 7.69
CA ASN A 395 32.96 -6.19 6.57
C ASN A 395 33.34 -7.60 6.08
N ARG A 396 34.64 -7.88 5.99
CA ARG A 396 35.12 -9.19 5.52
C ARG A 396 34.84 -10.29 6.55
N LEU A 397 35.08 -10.03 7.84
CA LEU A 397 34.74 -10.96 8.92
C LEU A 397 33.23 -11.22 9.02
N GLU A 398 32.38 -10.22 8.79
CA GLU A 398 30.92 -10.40 8.69
C GLU A 398 30.53 -11.26 7.49
N SER A 399 31.13 -11.04 6.32
CA SER A 399 30.86 -11.85 5.11
C SER A 399 31.22 -13.33 5.26
N ALA A 400 32.15 -13.64 6.16
CA ALA A 400 32.53 -14.99 6.54
C ALA A 400 31.81 -15.50 7.80
N TYR A 401 30.84 -14.76 8.32
CA TYR A 401 30.07 -15.12 9.52
C TYR A 401 30.95 -15.40 10.75
N LEU A 402 32.11 -14.73 10.88
CA LEU A 402 32.99 -14.85 12.05
C LEU A 402 32.63 -13.88 13.16
N ILE A 403 31.90 -12.81 12.83
CA ILE A 403 31.41 -11.81 13.78
C ILE A 403 29.94 -11.50 13.52
N ARG A 404 29.26 -10.96 14.54
CA ARG A 404 27.86 -10.51 14.50
C ARG A 404 27.73 -9.12 15.11
N ARG A 405 26.59 -8.48 14.86
CA ARG A 405 26.21 -7.20 15.45
C ARG A 405 25.20 -7.39 16.58
N LYS A 406 25.29 -6.52 17.58
CA LYS A 406 24.28 -6.25 18.59
C LYS A 406 23.93 -4.77 18.54
N ILE A 407 22.74 -4.41 19.00
CA ILE A 407 22.26 -3.02 19.04
C ILE A 407 21.87 -2.71 20.47
N ARG A 408 22.39 -1.59 20.99
CA ARG A 408 22.00 -1.03 22.28
C ARG A 408 22.12 0.49 22.20
N ASP A 409 21.13 1.21 22.73
CA ASP A 409 21.10 2.69 22.73
C ASP A 409 21.33 3.29 21.34
N ASN A 410 20.74 2.68 20.30
CA ASN A 410 20.90 3.07 18.90
C ASN A 410 22.36 3.03 18.38
N GLN A 411 23.26 2.31 19.06
CA GLN A 411 24.64 2.06 18.65
C GLN A 411 24.87 0.60 18.30
N VAL A 412 25.78 0.37 17.37
CA VAL A 412 26.13 -0.97 16.88
C VAL A 412 27.40 -1.45 17.57
N TYR A 413 27.29 -2.63 18.19
CA TYR A 413 28.39 -3.34 18.84
C TYR A 413 28.72 -4.61 18.07
N PHE A 414 30.00 -4.95 18.01
CA PHE A 414 30.48 -6.15 17.32
C PHE A 414 30.88 -7.23 18.33
N ILE A 415 30.45 -8.46 18.08
CA ILE A 415 30.74 -9.65 18.88
C ILE A 415 31.31 -10.75 17.98
N ARG A 416 32.15 -11.63 18.54
CA ARG A 416 32.52 -12.88 17.86
C ARG A 416 31.30 -13.76 17.69
N ASN A 417 31.24 -14.45 16.56
CA ASN A 417 30.15 -15.36 16.30
C ASN A 417 30.37 -16.70 17.00
N GLN A 418 29.48 -17.04 17.93
CA GLN A 418 29.52 -18.30 18.68
C GLN A 418 28.43 -19.28 18.22
N ILE A 419 27.60 -18.90 17.24
CA ILE A 419 26.56 -19.77 16.71
C ILE A 419 27.21 -20.85 15.85
N VAL A 420 27.03 -22.11 16.24
CA VAL A 420 27.54 -23.27 15.52
C VAL A 420 26.76 -23.45 14.22
N ALA A 421 27.48 -23.57 13.10
CA ALA A 421 26.87 -23.87 11.82
C ALA A 421 26.27 -25.29 11.86
N THR A 422 24.99 -25.41 11.55
CA THR A 422 24.39 -26.70 11.21
C THR A 422 24.51 -26.90 9.71
N GLY A 423 24.97 -28.07 9.26
CA GLY A 423 25.06 -28.39 7.84
C GLY A 423 23.66 -28.47 7.23
N GLU A 424 23.19 -27.38 6.62
CA GLU A 424 21.98 -27.39 5.80
C GLU A 424 22.34 -27.61 4.33
N ASP A 425 21.49 -28.35 3.62
CA ASP A 425 21.60 -28.51 2.18
C ASP A 425 21.36 -27.15 1.49
N ARG A 426 22.35 -26.67 0.75
CA ARG A 426 22.33 -25.35 0.12
C ARG A 426 21.18 -25.20 -0.89
N GLU A 427 20.85 -26.24 -1.64
CA GLU A 427 19.76 -26.20 -2.62
C GLU A 427 18.41 -26.10 -1.91
N LEU A 428 18.21 -26.90 -0.84
CA LEU A 428 17.01 -26.83 -0.02
C LEU A 428 16.87 -25.47 0.69
N SER A 429 17.97 -24.90 1.19
CA SER A 429 17.98 -23.58 1.83
C SER A 429 17.57 -22.48 0.84
N ILE A 430 18.03 -22.53 -0.42
CA ILE A 430 17.61 -21.57 -1.47
C ILE A 430 16.12 -21.72 -1.73
N ARG A 431 15.61 -22.93 -1.92
CA ARG A 431 14.19 -23.19 -2.17
C ARG A 431 13.31 -22.67 -1.03
N ARG A 432 13.66 -22.97 0.23
CA ARG A 432 12.93 -22.47 1.41
C ARG A 432 12.98 -20.94 1.52
N SER A 433 14.13 -20.33 1.19
CA SER A 433 14.26 -18.87 1.17
C SER A 433 13.34 -18.22 0.13
N ILE A 434 13.22 -18.81 -1.06
CA ILE A 434 12.30 -18.35 -2.11
C ILE A 434 10.85 -18.45 -1.65
N VAL A 435 10.46 -19.58 -1.03
CA VAL A 435 9.10 -19.75 -0.49
C VAL A 435 8.78 -18.70 0.56
N LEU A 436 9.70 -18.46 1.50
CA LEU A 436 9.49 -17.45 2.55
C LEU A 436 9.41 -16.03 1.98
N LEU A 437 10.26 -15.72 0.99
CA LEU A 437 10.24 -14.42 0.32
C LEU A 437 8.93 -14.19 -0.45
N LEU A 438 8.53 -15.14 -1.29
CA LEU A 438 7.29 -15.02 -2.08
C LEU A 438 6.04 -15.11 -1.21
N GLY A 439 6.08 -15.86 -0.10
CA GLY A 439 4.95 -16.00 0.82
C GLY A 439 4.69 -14.77 1.67
N SER A 440 5.70 -13.92 1.88
CA SER A 440 5.58 -12.67 2.64
C SER A 440 5.21 -11.47 1.77
N ILE A 441 5.72 -11.40 0.54
CA ILE A 441 5.60 -10.21 -0.32
C ILE A 441 5.42 -10.52 -1.81
N GLY A 442 4.94 -11.71 -2.15
CA GLY A 442 4.60 -12.06 -3.54
C GLY A 442 3.48 -11.17 -4.10
N PRO A 443 3.13 -11.29 -5.39
CA PRO A 443 3.90 -11.88 -6.49
C PRO A 443 5.09 -10.98 -6.90
N LEU A 444 6.24 -11.57 -7.24
CA LEU A 444 7.47 -10.81 -7.58
C LEU A 444 8.05 -11.20 -8.95
N THR A 445 8.61 -10.24 -9.68
CA THR A 445 9.41 -10.54 -10.88
C THR A 445 10.77 -11.12 -10.52
N PHE A 446 11.45 -11.75 -11.49
CA PHE A 446 12.80 -12.28 -11.28
C PHE A 446 13.77 -11.22 -10.73
N ASP A 447 13.75 -10.01 -11.28
CA ASP A 447 14.61 -8.90 -10.85
C ASP A 447 14.32 -8.47 -9.39
N GLU A 448 13.05 -8.48 -8.98
CA GLU A 448 12.65 -8.16 -7.60
C GLU A 448 13.14 -9.22 -6.61
N ILE A 449 13.03 -10.50 -7.00
CA ILE A 449 13.59 -11.61 -6.22
C ILE A 449 15.11 -11.44 -6.11
N MET A 450 15.81 -11.11 -7.20
CA MET A 450 17.27 -10.91 -7.19
C MET A 450 17.74 -9.72 -6.36
N LEU A 451 16.93 -8.66 -6.29
CA LEU A 451 17.23 -7.51 -5.45
C LEU A 451 17.16 -7.88 -3.96
N ARG A 452 16.13 -8.64 -3.57
CA ARG A 452 15.84 -8.99 -2.18
C ARG A 452 16.59 -10.24 -1.69
N PHE A 453 16.91 -11.15 -2.60
CA PHE A 453 17.65 -12.37 -2.36
C PHE A 453 18.80 -12.49 -3.37
N PRO A 454 19.97 -11.88 -3.07
CA PRO A 454 21.07 -11.71 -4.02
C PRO A 454 21.92 -12.97 -4.22
N ALA A 455 21.30 -14.12 -4.46
CA ALA A 455 21.99 -15.34 -4.85
C ALA A 455 22.59 -15.22 -6.27
N PRO A 456 23.53 -16.10 -6.67
CA PRO A 456 23.99 -16.15 -8.06
C PRO A 456 22.83 -16.42 -9.03
N GLN A 457 22.78 -15.66 -10.13
CA GLN A 457 21.66 -15.65 -11.07
C GLN A 457 21.33 -17.05 -11.63
N ASP A 458 22.35 -17.79 -12.06
CA ASP A 458 22.17 -19.13 -12.65
C ASP A 458 21.53 -20.11 -11.67
N ILE A 459 21.97 -20.06 -10.41
CA ILE A 459 21.46 -20.93 -9.35
C ILE A 459 20.02 -20.56 -9.04
N LEU A 460 19.73 -19.27 -8.84
CA LEU A 460 18.37 -18.82 -8.53
C LEU A 460 17.40 -19.18 -9.67
N GLN A 461 17.75 -18.88 -10.92
CA GLN A 461 16.91 -19.19 -12.08
C GLN A 461 16.63 -20.69 -12.16
N SER A 462 17.68 -21.53 -12.01
CA SER A 462 17.50 -22.99 -12.04
C SER A 462 16.59 -23.50 -10.92
N SER A 463 16.67 -22.93 -9.71
CA SER A 463 15.79 -23.28 -8.60
C SER A 463 14.34 -22.84 -8.85
N LEU A 464 14.13 -21.62 -9.34
CA LEU A 464 12.79 -21.12 -9.70
C LEU A 464 12.15 -21.97 -10.79
N ASP A 465 12.89 -22.30 -11.85
CA ASP A 465 12.40 -23.13 -12.95
C ASP A 465 12.02 -24.54 -12.48
N ARG A 466 12.80 -25.14 -11.57
CA ARG A 466 12.44 -26.42 -10.93
C ARG A 466 11.17 -26.30 -10.09
N MET A 467 11.07 -25.26 -9.26
CA MET A 467 9.89 -25.04 -8.41
C MET A 467 8.62 -24.75 -9.22
N VAL A 468 8.74 -24.14 -10.41
CA VAL A 468 7.61 -23.99 -11.35
C VAL A 468 7.23 -25.34 -11.97
N LYS A 469 8.21 -26.15 -12.39
CA LYS A 469 7.97 -27.51 -12.92
C LYS A 469 7.32 -28.44 -11.90
N GLU A 470 7.63 -28.27 -10.62
CA GLU A 470 7.06 -29.03 -9.50
C GLU A 470 5.73 -28.44 -8.99
N GLU A 471 5.18 -27.43 -9.67
CA GLU A 471 3.91 -26.76 -9.32
C GLU A 471 3.88 -26.08 -7.94
N VAL A 472 5.04 -25.86 -7.33
CA VAL A 472 5.16 -25.06 -6.08
C VAL A 472 4.97 -23.57 -6.38
N LEU A 473 5.47 -23.13 -7.54
CA LEU A 473 5.35 -21.75 -8.02
C LEU A 473 4.57 -21.69 -9.32
N THR A 474 3.86 -20.59 -9.52
CA THR A 474 3.28 -20.21 -10.81
C THR A 474 4.06 -19.01 -11.35
N LEU A 475 4.48 -19.08 -12.61
CA LEU A 475 5.13 -17.99 -13.34
C LEU A 475 4.20 -17.47 -14.43
N ASP A 476 3.54 -16.34 -14.18
CA ASP A 476 2.61 -15.75 -15.13
C ASP A 476 2.40 -14.26 -14.90
N PHE A 477 1.56 -13.62 -15.73
CA PHE A 477 1.09 -12.26 -15.53
C PHE A 477 0.03 -12.21 -14.41
N VAL A 478 0.50 -12.23 -13.16
CA VAL A 478 -0.38 -12.27 -11.98
C VAL A 478 -1.11 -10.94 -11.81
N THR A 479 -0.37 -9.83 -11.77
CA THR A 479 -0.90 -8.46 -11.70
C THR A 479 -0.65 -7.73 -13.03
N PRO A 480 -1.22 -6.53 -13.27
CA PRO A 480 -1.01 -5.66 -14.46
C PRO A 480 0.43 -5.13 -14.65
N VAL A 481 1.43 -5.91 -14.24
CA VAL A 481 2.85 -5.71 -14.51
C VAL A 481 3.17 -6.55 -15.74
N PHE A 482 3.66 -5.90 -16.81
CA PHE A 482 4.00 -6.56 -18.08
C PHE A 482 5.35 -7.30 -18.02
N SER A 483 5.56 -8.03 -16.94
CA SER A 483 6.63 -8.98 -16.75
C SER A 483 6.05 -10.14 -15.96
N LYS A 484 6.40 -11.38 -16.32
CA LYS A 484 5.92 -12.54 -15.58
C LYS A 484 6.42 -12.49 -14.14
N GLN A 485 5.51 -12.73 -13.22
CA GLN A 485 5.78 -12.76 -11.79
C GLN A 485 5.70 -14.20 -11.29
N TYR A 486 6.55 -14.50 -10.32
CA TYR A 486 6.47 -15.72 -9.53
C TYR A 486 5.52 -15.50 -8.36
N ILE A 487 4.61 -16.44 -8.15
CA ILE A 487 3.74 -16.50 -6.97
C ILE A 487 3.70 -17.94 -6.45
N LEU A 488 3.57 -18.12 -5.13
CA LEU A 488 3.30 -19.44 -4.57
C LEU A 488 1.96 -19.96 -5.08
N ARG A 489 1.91 -21.23 -5.49
CA ARG A 489 0.67 -21.85 -5.97
C ARG A 489 -0.44 -21.79 -4.92
N SER A 490 -0.10 -22.04 -3.66
CA SER A 490 -1.02 -21.93 -2.51
C SER A 490 -1.59 -20.51 -2.35
N ASP A 491 -0.78 -19.48 -2.55
CA ASP A 491 -1.21 -18.08 -2.42
C ASP A 491 -2.04 -17.66 -3.63
N LEU A 492 -1.70 -18.13 -4.83
CA LEU A 492 -2.50 -17.92 -6.03
C LEU A 492 -3.88 -18.57 -5.91
N ASP A 493 -3.97 -19.78 -5.37
CA ASP A 493 -5.24 -20.48 -5.17
C ASP A 493 -6.06 -19.84 -4.04
N ALA A 494 -5.41 -19.31 -3.00
CA ALA A 494 -6.05 -18.48 -1.98
C ALA A 494 -6.54 -17.13 -2.53
N LEU A 495 -5.78 -16.50 -3.43
CA LEU A 495 -6.18 -15.28 -4.12
C LEU A 495 -7.33 -15.54 -5.08
N ARG A 496 -7.33 -16.65 -5.83
CA ARG A 496 -8.44 -17.02 -6.73
C ARG A 496 -9.72 -17.36 -5.97
N SER A 497 -9.59 -17.95 -4.77
CA SER A 497 -10.74 -18.14 -3.88
C SER A 497 -11.14 -16.86 -3.12
N GLY A 498 -10.26 -15.85 -3.09
CA GLY A 498 -10.43 -14.56 -2.39
C GLY A 498 -10.66 -13.31 -3.28
N SER A 499 -10.64 -13.44 -4.61
CA SER A 499 -10.67 -12.31 -5.57
C SER A 499 -12.06 -11.82 -5.98
N GLU A 500 -13.10 -12.26 -5.29
CA GLU A 500 -14.45 -11.69 -5.39
C GLU A 500 -14.84 -11.25 -3.98
N GLY A 501 -14.35 -10.12 -3.47
CA GLY A 501 -14.65 -9.78 -2.09
C GLY A 501 -14.31 -8.39 -1.58
N ASP A 502 -15.22 -7.45 -1.82
CA ASP A 502 -15.40 -6.29 -0.92
C ASP A 502 -16.87 -6.03 -0.53
N VAL A 503 -17.73 -7.06 -0.57
CA VAL A 503 -19.10 -6.97 -0.02
C VAL A 503 -19.14 -7.48 1.43
N HIS A 504 -18.39 -8.54 1.75
CA HIS A 504 -18.37 -9.10 3.12
C HIS A 504 -17.56 -8.21 4.08
N SER A 505 -16.40 -7.72 3.68
CA SER A 505 -15.54 -6.86 4.51
C SER A 505 -16.23 -5.53 4.85
N SER A 506 -16.81 -4.88 3.84
CA SER A 506 -17.64 -3.68 4.00
C SER A 506 -18.90 -3.92 4.85
N ARG A 507 -19.57 -5.07 4.69
CA ARG A 507 -20.69 -5.47 5.57
C ARG A 507 -20.25 -5.72 7.01
N LEU A 508 -19.09 -6.36 7.23
CA LEU A 508 -18.54 -6.61 8.56
C LEU A 508 -18.21 -5.29 9.26
N LEU A 509 -17.53 -4.37 8.56
CA LEU A 509 -17.21 -3.03 9.08
C LEU A 509 -18.48 -2.24 9.46
N TRP A 510 -19.52 -2.31 8.62
CA TRP A 510 -20.81 -1.67 8.90
C TRP A 510 -21.48 -2.26 10.15
N LEU A 511 -21.43 -3.59 10.31
CA LEU A 511 -21.93 -4.31 11.49
C LEU A 511 -21.10 -4.06 12.76
N GLU A 512 -19.85 -3.62 12.64
CA GLU A 512 -18.97 -3.29 13.78
C GLU A 512 -19.13 -1.85 14.30
N GLY A 513 -19.77 -0.93 13.55
CA GLY A 513 -19.92 0.47 13.96
C GLY A 513 -20.87 0.70 15.14
N THR A 514 -20.55 1.65 16.02
CA THR A 514 -21.37 2.05 17.19
C THR A 514 -22.66 2.78 16.77
N VAL A 515 -23.62 2.85 17.68
CA VAL A 515 -24.92 3.53 17.52
C VAL A 515 -25.24 4.39 18.74
N SER A 516 -26.08 5.41 18.57
CA SER A 516 -26.33 6.42 19.59
C SER A 516 -27.26 5.93 20.72
N ASP A 517 -28.30 5.15 20.39
CA ASP A 517 -29.27 4.66 21.36
C ASP A 517 -29.81 3.25 21.05
N LEU A 518 -30.69 2.75 21.93
CA LEU A 518 -31.31 1.42 21.81
C LEU A 518 -32.24 1.28 20.61
N GLU A 519 -32.89 2.36 20.16
CA GLU A 519 -33.80 2.31 19.01
C GLU A 519 -33.00 2.16 17.71
N GLU A 520 -31.92 2.94 17.58
CA GLU A 520 -30.98 2.82 16.47
C GLU A 520 -30.27 1.46 16.46
N TYR A 521 -29.89 0.94 17.63
CA TYR A 521 -29.32 -0.41 17.76
C TYR A 521 -30.26 -1.48 17.17
N PHE A 522 -31.52 -1.47 17.59
CA PHE A 522 -32.47 -2.49 17.19
C PHE A 522 -32.96 -2.31 15.73
N ASP A 523 -32.99 -1.09 15.20
CA ASP A 523 -33.26 -0.87 13.78
C ASP A 523 -32.11 -1.37 12.88
N LYS A 524 -30.86 -1.20 13.35
CA LYS A 524 -29.64 -1.63 12.64
C LYS A 524 -29.40 -3.14 12.69
N TYR A 525 -29.45 -3.73 13.88
CA TYR A 525 -29.05 -5.13 14.12
C TYR A 525 -30.22 -6.12 14.20
N GLY A 526 -31.42 -5.66 14.56
CA GLY A 526 -32.62 -6.48 14.74
C GLY A 526 -32.63 -7.36 16.00
N TYR A 527 -31.48 -7.70 16.58
CA TYR A 527 -31.40 -8.50 17.80
C TYR A 527 -30.12 -8.25 18.62
N ALA A 528 -30.13 -8.76 19.85
CA ALA A 528 -28.97 -8.82 20.73
C ALA A 528 -28.92 -10.14 21.49
N LEU A 529 -27.71 -10.63 21.75
CA LEU A 529 -27.47 -11.87 22.50
C LEU A 529 -27.43 -11.64 24.02
N ASP A 530 -27.05 -10.45 24.48
CA ASP A 530 -27.03 -10.08 25.88
C ASP A 530 -27.00 -8.56 26.04
N THR A 531 -27.13 -8.07 27.27
CA THR A 531 -27.06 -6.64 27.57
C THR A 531 -25.64 -6.08 27.47
N TRP A 532 -24.61 -6.93 27.57
CA TRP A 532 -23.21 -6.53 27.44
C TRP A 532 -22.85 -6.14 26.01
N SER A 533 -23.29 -6.93 25.03
CA SER A 533 -23.11 -6.69 23.60
C SER A 533 -23.82 -5.42 23.12
N MET A 534 -24.95 -5.07 23.74
CA MET A 534 -25.58 -3.76 23.56
C MET A 534 -24.71 -2.64 24.14
N ASN A 535 -24.28 -2.77 25.40
CA ASN A 535 -23.49 -1.74 26.10
C ASN A 535 -22.13 -1.49 25.43
N ALA A 536 -21.55 -2.48 24.75
CA ALA A 536 -20.30 -2.33 24.01
C ALA A 536 -20.46 -1.52 22.70
N ARG A 537 -21.69 -1.30 22.23
CA ARG A 537 -21.99 -0.70 20.91
C ARG A 537 -22.84 0.56 21.00
N ILE A 538 -23.43 0.86 22.15
CA ILE A 538 -24.31 2.01 22.39
C ILE A 538 -23.60 3.02 23.27
N ASP A 539 -23.56 4.28 22.86
CA ASP A 539 -22.86 5.35 23.59
C ASP A 539 -23.44 5.61 25.00
N SER A 540 -24.76 5.45 25.17
CA SER A 540 -25.44 5.58 26.47
C SER A 540 -26.52 4.51 26.69
N PHE A 541 -26.12 3.32 27.16
CA PHE A 541 -27.05 2.22 27.44
C PHE A 541 -27.88 2.46 28.72
N SER A 542 -29.19 2.23 28.65
CA SER A 542 -30.11 2.27 29.79
C SER A 542 -30.90 0.96 29.92
N SER A 543 -30.76 0.29 31.05
CA SER A 543 -31.54 -0.93 31.37
C SER A 543 -33.03 -0.67 31.51
N ASP A 544 -33.39 0.51 32.01
CA ASP A 544 -34.78 0.89 32.26
C ASP A 544 -35.53 1.09 30.94
N LYS A 545 -34.87 1.73 29.95
CA LYS A 545 -35.40 1.89 28.59
C LYS A 545 -35.59 0.53 27.90
N LEU A 546 -34.66 -0.41 28.08
CA LEU A 546 -34.81 -1.77 27.57
C LEU A 546 -36.02 -2.50 28.21
N GLY A 547 -36.20 -2.34 29.53
CA GLY A 547 -37.36 -2.88 30.25
C GLY A 547 -38.69 -2.31 29.73
N GLU A 548 -38.73 -1.00 29.48
CA GLU A 548 -39.87 -0.32 28.88
C GLU A 548 -40.19 -0.88 27.48
N MET A 549 -39.19 -1.03 26.61
CA MET A 549 -39.36 -1.61 25.26
C MET A 549 -39.90 -3.05 25.30
N ILE A 550 -39.51 -3.85 26.30
CA ILE A 550 -40.04 -5.21 26.50
C ILE A 550 -41.51 -5.14 26.93
N SER A 551 -41.84 -4.27 27.88
CA SER A 551 -43.21 -4.10 28.38
C SER A 551 -44.18 -3.62 27.28
N GLN A 552 -43.70 -2.76 26.38
CA GLN A 552 -44.44 -2.24 25.23
C GLN A 552 -44.47 -3.20 24.03
N ARG A 553 -43.80 -4.37 24.14
CA ARG A 553 -43.61 -5.33 23.04
C ARG A 553 -42.91 -4.74 21.81
N ALA A 554 -42.15 -3.67 21.99
CA ALA A 554 -41.24 -3.13 20.98
C ALA A 554 -40.00 -4.04 20.80
N VAL A 555 -39.67 -4.84 21.82
CA VAL A 555 -38.64 -5.88 21.79
C VAL A 555 -39.15 -7.11 22.53
N PHE A 556 -38.98 -8.29 21.95
CA PHE A 556 -39.25 -9.55 22.61
C PHE A 556 -38.00 -10.12 23.25
N SER A 557 -38.13 -10.67 24.45
CA SER A 557 -37.08 -11.45 25.12
C SER A 557 -37.44 -12.93 25.04
N GLY A 558 -36.47 -13.80 24.81
CA GLY A 558 -36.71 -15.24 24.71
C GLY A 558 -35.49 -16.00 24.20
N ARG A 559 -35.58 -17.32 24.06
CA ARG A 559 -34.48 -18.14 23.51
C ARG A 559 -34.59 -18.34 21.99
N ILE A 560 -34.60 -17.22 21.27
CA ILE A 560 -35.00 -17.16 19.85
C ILE A 560 -33.85 -17.55 18.91
N ILE A 561 -32.60 -17.21 19.27
CA ILE A 561 -31.42 -17.47 18.44
C ILE A 561 -30.47 -18.40 19.20
N ARG A 562 -30.13 -19.55 18.59
CA ARG A 562 -29.20 -20.57 19.13
C ARG A 562 -29.54 -21.04 20.56
N HIS A 563 -30.83 -21.01 20.93
CA HIS A 563 -31.33 -21.32 22.29
C HIS A 563 -30.68 -20.50 23.42
N LYS A 564 -30.05 -19.36 23.11
CA LYS A 564 -29.52 -18.42 24.11
C LYS A 564 -30.59 -17.39 24.43
N LYS A 565 -30.57 -16.83 25.65
CA LYS A 565 -31.41 -15.67 25.97
C LYS A 565 -31.06 -14.55 24.98
N THR A 566 -32.05 -14.03 24.28
CA THR A 566 -31.88 -13.04 23.21
C THR A 566 -33.01 -12.02 23.27
N TYR A 567 -32.71 -10.82 22.79
CA TYR A 567 -33.67 -9.75 22.60
C TYR A 567 -33.84 -9.52 21.10
N ALA A 568 -35.05 -9.57 20.57
CA ALA A 568 -35.32 -9.48 19.14
C ALA A 568 -36.52 -8.56 18.87
N VAL A 569 -36.43 -7.79 17.80
CA VAL A 569 -37.51 -6.90 17.35
C VAL A 569 -38.68 -7.67 16.70
N PRO A 570 -39.90 -7.12 16.71
CA PRO A 570 -41.08 -7.76 16.16
C PRO A 570 -40.94 -8.26 14.72
N TRP A 571 -40.37 -7.46 13.81
CA TRP A 571 -40.23 -7.86 12.41
C TRP A 571 -39.33 -9.09 12.23
N LEU A 572 -38.28 -9.22 13.05
CA LEU A 572 -37.39 -10.37 13.01
C LEU A 572 -38.08 -11.60 13.58
N VAL A 573 -38.80 -11.44 14.70
CA VAL A 573 -39.58 -12.53 15.31
C VAL A 573 -40.64 -13.05 14.34
N GLU A 574 -41.33 -12.16 13.63
CA GLU A 574 -42.35 -12.51 12.64
C GLU A 574 -41.76 -13.24 11.43
N ALA A 575 -40.60 -12.78 10.91
CA ALA A 575 -39.89 -13.47 9.84
C ALA A 575 -39.40 -14.87 10.27
N LEU A 576 -38.85 -14.99 11.48
CA LEU A 576 -38.38 -16.28 12.02
C LEU A 576 -39.53 -17.24 12.33
N HIS A 577 -40.66 -16.72 12.82
CA HIS A 577 -41.87 -17.50 13.02
C HIS A 577 -42.28 -18.14 11.70
N ALA A 578 -42.39 -17.39 10.61
CA ALA A 578 -42.76 -17.91 9.30
C ALA A 578 -41.75 -18.93 8.72
N LEU A 579 -40.45 -18.67 8.86
CA LEU A 579 -39.40 -19.53 8.30
C LEU A 579 -39.24 -20.86 9.03
N ARG A 580 -39.51 -20.87 10.35
CA ARG A 580 -39.38 -22.05 11.20
C ARG A 580 -40.74 -22.71 11.50
N TYR A 581 -41.84 -22.14 11.03
CA TYR A 581 -43.18 -22.60 11.36
C TYR A 581 -43.39 -24.06 10.96
N GLU A 582 -43.89 -24.83 11.91
CA GLU A 582 -44.49 -26.14 11.70
C GLU A 582 -45.87 -26.11 12.38
N GLU A 583 -46.87 -26.74 11.75
CA GLU A 583 -48.21 -26.81 12.34
C GLU A 583 -48.14 -27.52 13.71
N PRO A 584 -48.60 -26.87 14.79
CA PRO A 584 -48.55 -27.46 16.12
C PRO A 584 -49.38 -28.74 16.18
N ASP A 585 -48.78 -29.83 16.65
CA ASP A 585 -49.54 -31.05 16.94
C ASP A 585 -50.47 -30.86 18.15
N ASN A 586 -51.34 -31.85 18.40
CA ASN A 586 -52.29 -31.80 19.52
C ASN A 586 -51.60 -31.61 20.89
N SER A 587 -50.35 -32.07 21.03
CA SER A 587 -49.58 -31.93 22.27
C SER A 587 -49.10 -30.49 22.45
N MET A 588 -48.52 -29.90 21.40
CA MET A 588 -48.08 -28.50 21.37
C MET A 588 -49.26 -27.54 21.51
N MET A 589 -50.41 -27.84 20.90
CA MET A 589 -51.64 -27.05 21.09
C MET A 589 -52.11 -27.07 22.55
N GLY A 590 -52.10 -28.25 23.21
CA GLY A 590 -52.40 -28.37 24.63
C GLY A 590 -51.43 -27.59 25.52
N PHE A 591 -50.14 -27.63 25.19
CA PHE A 591 -49.09 -26.86 25.87
C PHE A 591 -49.30 -25.35 25.74
N LEU A 592 -49.58 -24.85 24.54
CA LEU A 592 -49.85 -23.42 24.32
C LEU A 592 -51.12 -22.96 25.05
N ALA A 593 -52.16 -23.80 25.11
CA ALA A 593 -53.39 -23.50 25.84
C ALA A 593 -53.14 -23.33 27.36
N VAL A 594 -52.27 -24.15 27.95
CA VAL A 594 -51.87 -24.03 29.36
C VAL A 594 -51.14 -22.71 29.63
N ILE A 595 -50.27 -22.27 28.73
CA ILE A 595 -49.58 -20.97 28.83
C ILE A 595 -50.57 -19.81 28.69
N ARG A 596 -51.53 -19.89 27.75
CA ARG A 596 -52.61 -18.91 27.59
C ARG A 596 -53.49 -18.80 28.85
N ASN A 597 -53.69 -19.91 29.56
CA ASN A 597 -54.45 -19.97 30.80
C ASN A 597 -53.67 -19.50 32.03
N GLY A 598 -52.46 -18.96 31.86
CA GLY A 598 -51.71 -18.26 32.91
C GLY A 598 -50.56 -19.05 33.54
N ALA A 599 -50.26 -20.26 33.04
CA ALA A 599 -49.07 -20.99 33.46
C ALA A 599 -47.81 -20.34 32.85
N ASN A 600 -47.12 -19.54 33.67
CA ASN A 600 -46.04 -18.65 33.23
C ASN A 600 -44.65 -19.05 33.79
N THR A 601 -44.57 -20.16 34.54
CA THR A 601 -43.31 -20.77 35.00
C THR A 601 -43.22 -22.23 34.57
N GLU A 602 -42.01 -22.78 34.53
CA GLU A 602 -41.78 -24.18 34.14
C GLU A 602 -42.50 -25.16 35.08
N GLU A 603 -42.55 -24.84 36.38
CA GLU A 603 -43.22 -25.65 37.40
C GLU A 603 -44.74 -25.69 37.17
N LEU A 604 -45.37 -24.54 36.90
CA LEU A 604 -46.82 -24.46 36.68
C LEU A 604 -47.24 -25.17 35.40
N ILE A 605 -46.41 -25.11 34.35
CA ILE A 605 -46.66 -25.82 33.10
C ILE A 605 -46.54 -27.33 33.31
N GLN A 606 -45.55 -27.77 34.09
CA GLN A 606 -45.36 -29.19 34.41
C GLN A 606 -46.54 -29.76 35.22
N GLU A 607 -46.99 -29.04 36.25
CA GLU A 607 -48.16 -29.43 37.05
C GLU A 607 -49.44 -29.51 36.21
N SER A 608 -49.63 -28.56 35.30
CA SER A 608 -50.83 -28.48 34.46
C SER A 608 -50.90 -29.56 33.38
N LEU A 609 -49.75 -30.03 32.86
CA LEU A 609 -49.66 -31.04 31.81
C LEU A 609 -49.42 -32.46 32.32
N GLY A 610 -48.95 -32.62 33.56
CA GLY A 610 -48.65 -33.93 34.15
C GLY A 610 -47.54 -34.71 33.42
N LEU A 611 -46.67 -34.00 32.70
CA LEU A 611 -45.58 -34.58 31.91
C LEU A 611 -44.24 -34.55 32.68
N ASP A 612 -43.32 -35.41 32.27
CA ASP A 612 -41.95 -35.38 32.79
C ASP A 612 -41.26 -34.05 32.44
N ARG A 613 -40.43 -33.56 33.38
CA ARG A 613 -39.69 -32.29 33.23
C ARG A 613 -38.89 -32.22 31.93
N SER A 614 -38.30 -33.33 31.49
CA SER A 614 -37.53 -33.39 30.23
C SER A 614 -38.41 -33.09 29.01
N VAL A 615 -39.66 -33.56 29.01
CA VAL A 615 -40.63 -33.35 27.93
C VAL A 615 -41.07 -31.90 27.90
N VAL A 616 -41.42 -31.33 29.05
CA VAL A 616 -41.80 -29.90 29.16
C VAL A 616 -40.68 -28.98 28.71
N LEU A 617 -39.43 -29.28 29.11
CA LEU A 617 -38.26 -28.51 28.66
C LEU A 617 -38.04 -28.60 27.15
N GLN A 618 -38.31 -29.74 26.52
CA GLN A 618 -38.23 -29.89 25.07
C GLN A 618 -39.34 -29.10 24.36
N MET A 619 -40.57 -29.15 24.88
CA MET A 619 -41.69 -28.36 24.35
C MET A 619 -41.43 -26.86 24.45
N LEU A 620 -40.90 -26.39 25.59
CA LEU A 620 -40.47 -25.00 25.78
C LEU A 620 -39.42 -24.57 24.74
N ARG A 621 -38.38 -25.39 24.54
CA ARG A 621 -37.32 -25.11 23.55
C ARG A 621 -37.87 -25.02 22.13
N ASN A 622 -38.77 -25.93 21.76
CA ASN A 622 -39.39 -25.93 20.44
C ASN A 622 -40.30 -24.70 20.27
N ALA A 623 -41.12 -24.37 21.27
CA ALA A 623 -42.01 -23.22 21.22
C ALA A 623 -41.26 -21.88 21.19
N GLU A 624 -40.15 -21.75 21.92
CA GLU A 624 -39.25 -20.58 21.84
C GLU A 624 -38.55 -20.50 20.46
N PHE A 625 -38.13 -21.65 19.90
CA PHE A 625 -37.50 -21.72 18.57
C PHE A 625 -38.47 -21.32 17.44
N PHE A 626 -39.72 -21.77 17.52
CA PHE A 626 -40.81 -21.40 16.62
C PHE A 626 -41.38 -20.00 16.88
N CYS A 627 -40.82 -19.24 17.83
CA CYS A 627 -41.26 -17.90 18.18
C CYS A 627 -42.72 -17.83 18.69
N LEU A 628 -43.28 -18.95 19.13
CA LEU A 628 -44.65 -19.05 19.65
C LEU A 628 -44.77 -18.39 21.03
N ILE A 629 -43.72 -18.51 21.84
CA ILE A 629 -43.63 -17.99 23.20
C ILE A 629 -42.35 -17.17 23.39
N GLY A 630 -42.40 -16.22 24.31
CA GLY A 630 -41.26 -15.42 24.77
C GLY A 630 -41.24 -15.35 26.29
N ARG A 631 -40.45 -14.41 26.80
CA ARG A 631 -40.29 -14.14 28.23
C ARG A 631 -40.42 -12.65 28.50
N ASP A 632 -41.11 -12.31 29.58
CA ASP A 632 -41.21 -10.92 30.06
C ASP A 632 -39.93 -10.46 30.78
N GLY A 633 -39.92 -9.22 31.28
CA GLY A 633 -38.79 -8.63 32.00
C GLY A 633 -38.41 -9.37 33.29
N GLU A 634 -39.35 -10.14 33.87
CA GLU A 634 -39.14 -10.96 35.07
C GLU A 634 -38.78 -12.42 34.72
N GLY A 635 -38.73 -12.76 33.44
CA GLY A 635 -38.38 -14.09 32.93
C GLY A 635 -39.54 -15.08 32.84
N ARG A 636 -40.77 -14.63 33.09
CA ARG A 636 -41.99 -15.43 32.99
C ARG A 636 -42.38 -15.65 31.54
N ILE A 637 -42.93 -16.83 31.24
CA ILE A 637 -43.28 -17.25 29.90
C ILE A 637 -44.57 -16.55 29.46
N ILE A 638 -44.54 -15.95 28.27
CA ILE A 638 -45.67 -15.25 27.67
C ILE A 638 -45.92 -15.71 26.22
N PRO A 639 -47.17 -15.72 25.74
CA PRO A 639 -47.46 -15.90 24.32
C PRO A 639 -46.83 -14.78 23.48
N MET A 640 -46.27 -15.12 22.33
CA MET A 640 -45.63 -14.19 21.39
C MET A 640 -46.31 -14.24 20.02
N MET A 641 -46.00 -15.23 19.17
CA MET A 641 -46.67 -15.44 17.88
C MET A 641 -47.69 -16.58 17.89
N ALA A 642 -48.01 -17.16 19.05
CA ALA A 642 -48.89 -18.34 19.18
C ALA A 642 -50.32 -18.16 18.61
N ASP A 643 -50.78 -16.92 18.41
CA ASP A 643 -52.14 -16.59 17.95
C ASP A 643 -52.15 -15.93 16.56
N ARG A 644 -51.01 -15.90 15.88
CA ARG A 644 -50.88 -15.30 14.55
C ARG A 644 -50.54 -16.37 13.54
N ASP A 645 -51.25 -16.35 12.43
CA ASP A 645 -50.84 -17.15 11.28
C ASP A 645 -49.50 -16.63 10.76
N PRO A 646 -48.56 -17.51 10.37
CA PRO A 646 -47.29 -17.10 9.81
C PRO A 646 -47.50 -16.35 8.50
N ILE A 647 -46.72 -15.29 8.30
CA ILE A 647 -46.63 -14.63 6.99
C ILE A 647 -46.07 -15.59 5.93
N GLU A 648 -46.25 -15.25 4.65
CA GLU A 648 -45.63 -16.03 3.56
C GLU A 648 -44.11 -16.09 3.73
N LYS A 649 -43.52 -17.28 3.53
CA LYS A 649 -42.06 -17.50 3.67
C LYS A 649 -41.25 -16.58 2.74
N LYS A 650 -41.78 -16.29 1.55
CA LYS A 650 -41.24 -15.30 0.61
C LYS A 650 -41.08 -13.93 1.27
N THR A 651 -42.16 -13.39 1.85
CA THR A 651 -42.17 -12.08 2.51
C THR A 651 -41.19 -12.04 3.68
N ALA A 652 -41.08 -13.13 4.45
CA ALA A 652 -40.10 -13.24 5.52
C ALA A 652 -38.65 -13.12 5.01
N ILE A 653 -38.31 -13.75 3.88
CA ILE A 653 -36.97 -13.65 3.28
C ILE A 653 -36.70 -12.26 2.73
N GLU A 654 -37.70 -11.61 2.12
CA GLU A 654 -37.56 -10.25 1.61
C GLU A 654 -37.22 -9.25 2.74
N ILE A 655 -37.89 -9.38 3.90
CA ILE A 655 -37.57 -8.59 5.10
C ILE A 655 -36.13 -8.82 5.55
N LEU A 656 -35.67 -10.08 5.60
CA LEU A 656 -34.30 -10.41 6.00
C LEU A 656 -33.27 -9.90 5.00
N ASN A 657 -33.53 -10.02 3.69
CA ASN A 657 -32.62 -9.54 2.64
C ASN A 657 -32.55 -8.02 2.61
N GLU A 658 -33.68 -7.32 2.80
CA GLU A 658 -33.69 -5.86 2.91
C GLU A 658 -32.86 -5.41 4.13
N LYS A 659 -32.94 -6.13 5.25
CA LYS A 659 -32.22 -5.74 6.47
C LYS A 659 -30.74 -6.14 6.46
N PHE A 660 -30.39 -7.33 5.95
CA PHE A 660 -29.03 -7.90 6.04
C PHE A 660 -28.27 -8.02 4.71
N GLY A 661 -28.87 -7.62 3.59
CA GLY A 661 -28.27 -7.74 2.25
C GLY A 661 -27.02 -6.88 2.02
N PRO A 662 -26.12 -7.29 1.09
CA PRO A 662 -26.20 -8.51 0.27
C PRO A 662 -25.79 -9.76 1.07
N VAL A 663 -26.63 -10.79 1.09
CA VAL A 663 -26.46 -12.01 1.91
C VAL A 663 -26.95 -13.26 1.17
N SER A 664 -26.31 -14.42 1.39
CA SER A 664 -26.79 -15.68 0.82
C SER A 664 -27.87 -16.31 1.70
N LEU A 665 -28.74 -17.11 1.09
CA LEU A 665 -29.72 -17.92 1.81
C LEU A 665 -29.05 -18.88 2.81
N THR A 666 -27.87 -19.41 2.45
CA THR A 666 -27.06 -20.27 3.32
C THR A 666 -26.58 -19.49 4.55
N GLU A 667 -26.10 -18.27 4.38
CA GLU A 667 -25.67 -17.42 5.51
C GLU A 667 -26.82 -17.09 6.47
N LEU A 668 -27.99 -16.68 5.93
CA LEU A 668 -29.18 -16.44 6.76
C LEU A 668 -29.64 -17.70 7.50
N SER A 669 -29.63 -18.84 6.82
CA SER A 669 -29.95 -20.15 7.41
C SER A 669 -29.00 -20.52 8.55
N TYR A 670 -27.69 -20.28 8.41
CA TYR A 670 -26.73 -20.54 9.48
C TYR A 670 -26.85 -19.56 10.65
N ALA A 671 -27.13 -18.29 10.37
CA ALA A 671 -27.30 -17.27 11.40
C ALA A 671 -28.57 -17.51 12.23
N PHE A 672 -29.66 -17.84 11.56
CA PHE A 672 -31.00 -17.91 12.13
C PHE A 672 -31.65 -19.30 12.12
N TRP A 673 -30.92 -20.36 11.79
CA TRP A 673 -31.36 -21.76 11.91
C TRP A 673 -32.75 -22.04 11.31
N PHE A 674 -32.85 -22.03 9.98
CA PHE A 674 -34.04 -22.46 9.24
C PHE A 674 -33.63 -23.23 7.97
N TYR A 675 -34.52 -24.03 7.40
CA TYR A 675 -34.22 -24.83 6.19
C TYR A 675 -34.36 -23.99 4.92
N THR A 676 -33.43 -24.14 3.97
CA THR A 676 -33.42 -23.40 2.70
C THR A 676 -34.22 -24.05 1.57
N THR A 677 -34.63 -25.32 1.74
CA THR A 677 -35.27 -26.13 0.69
C THR A 677 -36.54 -25.47 0.15
N GLY A 678 -36.58 -25.21 -1.16
CA GLY A 678 -37.73 -24.62 -1.86
C GLY A 678 -37.79 -23.09 -1.85
N LEU A 679 -36.89 -22.40 -1.13
CA LEU A 679 -36.94 -20.94 -0.96
C LEU A 679 -36.22 -20.15 -2.07
N GLU A 680 -35.34 -20.79 -2.84
CA GLU A 680 -34.51 -20.15 -3.88
C GLU A 680 -35.33 -19.57 -5.06
N GLY A 681 -36.47 -20.21 -5.37
CA GLY A 681 -37.37 -19.81 -6.46
C GLY A 681 -38.30 -18.65 -6.12
N GLU A 682 -38.47 -18.34 -4.83
CA GLU A 682 -39.47 -17.37 -4.35
C GLU A 682 -38.91 -15.94 -4.21
N ILE A 683 -37.59 -15.76 -4.24
CA ILE A 683 -36.96 -14.46 -3.92
C ILE A 683 -36.98 -13.50 -5.12
N GLN A 684 -37.66 -12.36 -4.94
CA GLN A 684 -37.71 -11.22 -5.86
C GLN A 684 -36.80 -10.06 -5.40
N ALA A 685 -35.54 -10.37 -5.12
CA ALA A 685 -34.50 -9.38 -4.83
C ALA A 685 -33.45 -9.36 -5.95
N GLU A 686 -32.69 -8.26 -6.06
CA GLU A 686 -31.52 -8.22 -6.94
C GLU A 686 -30.57 -9.37 -6.59
N ARG A 687 -30.12 -10.08 -7.62
CA ARG A 687 -29.26 -11.26 -7.50
C ARG A 687 -27.86 -10.90 -7.94
N SER A 688 -26.90 -11.19 -7.08
CA SER A 688 -25.48 -11.22 -7.46
C SER A 688 -24.95 -12.63 -7.26
N TYR A 689 -23.97 -13.01 -8.07
CA TYR A 689 -23.36 -14.33 -8.05
C TYR A 689 -21.94 -14.21 -7.50
N ARG A 690 -21.59 -15.04 -6.52
CA ARG A 690 -20.28 -14.99 -5.86
C ARG A 690 -19.89 -16.38 -5.37
N ASN A 691 -18.70 -16.87 -5.72
CA ASN A 691 -18.21 -18.20 -5.28
C ASN A 691 -19.19 -19.38 -5.50
N GLY A 692 -20.07 -19.32 -6.52
CA GLY A 692 -21.08 -20.35 -6.78
C GLY A 692 -22.32 -20.29 -5.88
N GLU A 693 -22.43 -19.30 -4.98
CA GLU A 693 -23.64 -18.98 -4.21
C GLU A 693 -24.36 -17.75 -4.80
N VAL A 694 -25.69 -17.72 -4.62
CA VAL A 694 -26.52 -16.57 -5.01
C VAL A 694 -26.72 -15.67 -3.79
N LEU A 695 -26.25 -14.43 -3.89
CA LEU A 695 -26.49 -13.37 -2.92
C LEU A 695 -27.73 -12.57 -3.31
N TYR A 696 -28.54 -12.21 -2.32
CA TYR A 696 -29.78 -11.48 -2.50
C TYR A 696 -29.73 -10.12 -1.79
N GLY A 697 -30.25 -9.09 -2.46
CA GLY A 697 -30.40 -7.74 -1.89
C GLY A 697 -29.33 -6.75 -2.36
N LYS A 698 -29.55 -5.46 -2.07
CA LYS A 698 -28.67 -4.35 -2.46
C LYS A 698 -27.66 -4.01 -1.37
N ALA A 699 -26.52 -3.47 -1.77
CA ALA A 699 -25.64 -2.77 -0.86
C ALA A 699 -26.34 -1.49 -0.34
N LYS A 700 -26.35 -1.27 0.98
CA LYS A 700 -27.00 -0.11 1.61
C LYS A 700 -26.14 1.15 1.52
N ALA A 701 -26.76 2.33 1.44
CA ALA A 701 -26.05 3.61 1.46
C ALA A 701 -25.21 3.74 2.75
N GLY A 702 -23.89 3.88 2.58
CA GLY A 702 -22.89 3.81 3.66
C GLY A 702 -22.00 2.56 3.59
N GLN A 703 -22.39 1.56 2.79
CA GLN A 703 -21.46 0.61 2.17
C GLN A 703 -20.90 1.29 0.90
N PRO A 704 -19.61 1.14 0.55
CA PRO A 704 -19.13 1.63 -0.73
C PRO A 704 -19.90 0.91 -1.83
N SER A 705 -20.62 1.67 -2.65
CA SER A 705 -21.22 1.16 -3.88
C SER A 705 -20.13 1.04 -4.94
N GLU A 706 -20.14 -0.05 -5.70
CA GLU A 706 -19.46 -0.12 -6.99
C GLU A 706 -20.13 0.86 -7.96
N GLU A 707 -19.64 2.10 -8.00
CA GLU A 707 -19.69 2.97 -9.18
C GLU A 707 -18.29 3.25 -9.71
#